data_AF-A0A0N5D0A0-F1
#
_entry.id   AF-A0A0N5D0A0-F1
#
_cell.length_a   1.000
_cell.length_b   1.000
_cell.length_c   1.000
_cell.angle_alpha   90.00
_cell.angle_beta   90.00
_cell.angle_gamma   90.00
#
_symmetry.space_group_name_H-M   'P 1'
#
loop_
_entity.id
_entity.type
_entity.pdbx_description
1 polymer ?
#
loop_
_entity_poly.entity_id
_entity_poly.type
_entity_poly.pdbx_seq_one_letter_code
_entity_poly.pdbx_strand_id
1 'polypeptide(L)'
;MKTTTAQLSQILLAERRDKKEIEFIAKELSQIFKDLFGPQLWISYSGYFPIVAQVAYYVVTTLLGIQTVGEEYVSIVPLVLTKDYKIPSFTCRLVFVLIHAVVPFLTEKLFGKIEQNLDKLLVSGEAQLARRHKKLRGIPVLFRLNKALFYIYGTYYHISRRLVGWQYISLCPQLNNEAFTYFRLLGAIIVAQIILDATIWIKKEWKNITWKEARTNTCQPSSLEISRKDNSLLTSSSFCCLICSQYNKPPVCTPCGHLFCWDCILKHIQYTSLQRNSSSFCPHCRQQFHRSRIQEMSIVRTVVRNLPKRLSEKQQGFRYLSISKKLEKADFSLIYVSGIQPTGIPHLGNYFGFIQHWIDLQNVVSRNFLISSSIHNEHSKHMYLSIADYHSISTGFVTPNTMKNNLLQMAASLLACGVDPQKTVLFQQSTVADHVNLMYVLGSLQTLARLTRMPQYKDKAAAFKRGDIPINLQLYPVLQAADVLLYKGTHVPVGDDQTQHLLLMRDLATKFNAVLHYDFFPIPVQMNAKCSRLKSLNDATKKMSKSVGNDRSRILITDSRQVISNKCAKALSDFVSHITYEPEKRPAVSNLVTLYALSTGKSVHEVVDECSDLDTKGFKSALAEKIDMHIAPVREKYETLIQKPQVIHDVLMFGTQRAEKKARETMRELRELLGFNVFEQKIDSRLATSLCGRKKDAATSSYIGHLSTKATGDKEAEYALKQLRAESWIPKIFYSNK
;
A
#
# COMPACT_ATOMS: atom_id res chain seq x y z
N MET A 1 -13.52 49.78 28.27
CA MET A 1 -13.84 48.50 27.61
C MET A 1 -14.32 47.50 28.66
N LYS A 2 -15.44 46.80 28.44
CA LYS A 2 -15.87 45.70 29.33
C LYS A 2 -14.93 44.52 29.10
N THR A 3 -13.90 44.38 29.93
CA THR A 3 -12.97 43.25 29.89
C THR A 3 -13.66 42.00 30.43
N THR A 4 -13.72 40.93 29.64
CA THR A 4 -14.30 39.65 30.06
C THR A 4 -13.22 38.57 30.05
N THR A 5 -13.36 37.57 30.93
CA THR A 5 -12.46 36.42 30.94
C THR A 5 -12.51 35.71 29.58
N ALA A 6 -11.35 35.39 29.01
CA ALA A 6 -11.27 34.75 27.70
C ALA A 6 -11.96 33.37 27.71
N GLN A 7 -12.67 33.06 26.64
CA GLN A 7 -13.37 31.78 26.51
C GLN A 7 -12.38 30.65 26.16
N LEU A 8 -12.78 29.42 26.51
CA LEU A 8 -12.00 28.22 26.23
C LEU A 8 -11.68 28.02 24.75
N SER A 9 -12.66 28.31 23.89
CA SER A 9 -12.55 28.25 22.43
C SER A 9 -11.49 29.21 21.88
N GLN A 10 -11.42 30.42 22.43
CA GLN A 10 -10.46 31.45 22.03
C GLN A 10 -9.03 31.03 22.37
N ILE A 11 -8.81 30.49 23.58
CA ILE A 11 -7.51 29.98 24.02
C ILE A 11 -7.05 28.83 23.10
N LEU A 12 -7.95 27.92 22.74
CA LEU A 12 -7.63 26.80 21.83
C LEU A 12 -7.33 27.26 20.39
N LEU A 13 -8.01 28.28 19.89
CA LEU A 13 -7.77 28.84 18.57
C LEU A 13 -6.42 29.58 18.51
N ALA A 14 -6.09 30.35 19.54
CA ALA A 14 -4.80 31.00 19.70
C ALA A 14 -3.66 29.97 19.68
N GLU A 15 -3.77 28.91 20.48
CA GLU A 15 -2.75 27.87 20.53
C GLU A 15 -2.61 27.09 19.21
N ARG A 16 -3.74 26.80 18.53
CA ARG A 16 -3.70 26.14 17.22
C ARG A 16 -3.02 27.02 16.17
N ARG A 17 -3.18 28.34 16.27
CA ARG A 17 -2.50 29.31 15.41
C ARG A 17 -1.00 29.33 15.72
N ASP A 18 -0.61 29.44 16.98
CA ASP A 18 0.79 29.40 17.42
C ASP A 18 1.51 28.13 16.93
N LYS A 19 0.86 26.97 17.05
CA LYS A 19 1.43 25.70 16.58
C LYS A 19 1.70 25.69 15.08
N LYS A 20 0.81 26.27 14.27
CA LYS A 20 1.01 26.34 12.81
C LYS A 20 2.20 27.23 12.46
N GLU A 21 2.37 28.35 13.14
CA GLU A 21 3.50 29.25 12.91
C GLU A 21 4.83 28.59 13.33
N ILE A 22 4.84 27.87 14.46
CA ILE A 22 6.03 27.11 14.89
C ILE A 22 6.39 26.01 13.88
N GLU A 23 5.40 25.27 13.36
CA GLU A 23 5.63 24.24 12.33
C GLU A 23 6.17 24.83 11.02
N PHE A 24 5.67 26.01 10.64
CA PHE A 24 6.17 26.75 9.48
C PHE A 24 7.63 27.17 9.68
N ILE A 25 7.96 27.81 10.81
CA ILE A 25 9.35 28.21 11.15
C ILE A 25 10.28 27.00 11.19
N ALA A 26 9.86 25.88 11.77
CA ALA A 26 10.66 24.66 11.82
C ALA A 26 10.98 24.11 10.43
N LYS A 27 10.02 24.18 9.49
CA LYS A 27 10.19 23.72 8.12
C LYS A 27 11.17 24.62 7.35
N GLU A 28 11.03 25.93 7.46
CA GLU A 28 11.93 26.89 6.81
C GLU A 28 13.35 26.80 7.38
N LEU A 29 13.51 26.73 8.70
CA LEU A 29 14.83 26.53 9.33
C LEU A 29 15.48 25.20 8.90
N SER A 30 14.69 24.13 8.82
CA SER A 30 15.17 22.83 8.32
C SER A 30 15.62 22.92 6.86
N GLN A 31 14.90 23.67 6.03
CA GLN A 31 15.22 23.81 4.60
C GLN A 31 16.48 24.68 4.41
N ILE A 32 16.56 25.83 5.08
CA ILE A 32 17.75 26.70 5.07
C ILE A 32 18.99 25.94 5.54
N PHE A 33 18.88 25.16 6.63
CA PHE A 33 20.00 24.37 7.13
C PHE A 33 20.44 23.30 6.14
N LYS A 34 19.48 22.66 5.45
CA LYS A 34 19.78 21.66 4.42
C LYS A 34 20.49 22.27 3.21
N ASP A 35 20.11 23.48 2.83
CA ASP A 35 20.69 24.18 1.68
C ASP A 35 22.09 24.73 2.01
N LEU A 36 22.35 25.13 3.26
CA LEU A 36 23.66 25.64 3.71
C LEU A 36 24.68 24.55 4.05
N PHE A 37 24.26 23.48 4.74
CA PHE A 37 25.17 22.46 5.29
C PHE A 37 25.06 21.10 4.60
N GLY A 38 24.18 20.99 3.60
CA GLY A 38 23.97 19.79 2.81
C GLY A 38 23.19 18.68 3.54
N PRO A 39 22.81 17.60 2.82
CA PRO A 39 21.90 16.58 3.32
C PRO A 39 22.46 15.74 4.48
N GLN A 40 23.78 15.57 4.55
CA GLN A 40 24.43 14.70 5.54
C GLN A 40 24.35 15.28 6.96
N LEU A 41 24.70 16.56 7.12
CA LEU A 41 24.57 17.26 8.40
C LEU A 41 23.10 17.47 8.76
N TRP A 42 22.25 17.75 7.77
CA TRP A 42 20.81 17.90 7.99
C TRP A 42 20.16 16.68 8.66
N ILE A 43 20.50 15.44 8.26
CA ILE A 43 19.94 14.21 8.87
C ILE A 43 20.34 14.09 10.35
N SER A 44 21.56 14.47 10.72
CA SER A 44 22.02 14.39 12.11
C SER A 44 21.29 15.38 13.03
N TYR A 45 20.81 16.50 12.47
CA TYR A 45 20.19 17.57 13.24
C TYR A 45 18.68 17.74 13.00
N SER A 46 18.08 16.95 12.12
CA SER A 46 16.67 17.08 11.73
C SER A 46 15.69 16.98 12.89
N GLY A 47 16.06 16.24 13.95
CA GLY A 47 15.26 16.09 15.16
C GLY A 47 15.21 17.34 16.05
N TYR A 48 16.13 18.29 15.90
CA TYR A 48 16.22 19.46 16.78
C TYR A 48 15.46 20.69 16.24
N PHE A 49 15.18 20.78 14.94
CA PHE A 49 14.51 21.94 14.33
C PHE A 49 13.14 22.29 14.95
N PRO A 50 12.26 21.32 15.29
CA PRO A 50 10.99 21.64 15.94
C PRO A 50 11.17 22.35 17.29
N ILE A 51 12.19 21.96 18.06
CA ILE A 51 12.48 22.54 19.38
C ILE A 51 13.12 23.92 19.23
N VAL A 52 14.08 24.05 18.32
CA VAL A 52 14.73 25.34 18.02
C VAL A 52 13.70 26.35 17.55
N ALA A 53 12.78 25.95 16.66
CA ALA A 53 11.69 26.80 16.20
C ALA A 53 10.74 27.18 17.34
N GLN A 54 10.37 26.24 18.21
CA GLN A 54 9.50 26.51 19.36
C GLN A 54 10.15 27.48 20.35
N VAL A 55 11.43 27.29 20.69
CA VAL A 55 12.18 28.20 21.57
C VAL A 55 12.31 29.57 20.92
N ALA A 56 12.73 29.65 19.65
CA ALA A 56 12.87 30.91 18.93
C ALA A 56 11.54 31.69 18.88
N TYR A 57 10.44 31.00 18.58
CA TYR A 57 9.10 31.59 18.52
C TYR A 57 8.68 32.19 19.86
N TYR A 58 8.78 31.45 20.97
CA TYR A 58 8.38 31.96 22.28
C TYR A 58 9.38 32.97 22.86
N VAL A 59 10.66 32.91 22.51
CA VAL A 59 11.62 33.97 22.87
C VAL A 59 11.23 35.28 22.19
N VAL A 60 10.93 35.26 20.89
CA VAL A 60 10.55 36.48 20.17
C VAL A 60 9.20 37.00 20.62
N THR A 61 8.20 36.13 20.72
CA THR A 61 6.81 36.57 20.95
C THR A 61 6.48 36.78 22.43
N THR A 62 7.06 36.00 23.34
CA THR A 62 6.71 36.01 24.76
C THR A 62 7.78 36.64 25.65
N LEU A 63 9.07 36.50 25.34
CA LEU A 63 10.13 37.16 26.12
C LEU A 63 10.37 38.59 25.65
N LEU A 64 10.57 38.80 24.35
CA LEU A 64 10.75 40.12 23.76
C LEU A 64 9.39 40.82 23.53
N GLY A 65 8.39 40.10 23.03
CA GLY A 65 7.00 40.56 22.92
C GLY A 65 6.16 40.32 24.17
N ILE A 66 4.95 40.87 24.20
CA ILE A 66 3.99 40.72 25.33
C ILE A 66 2.98 39.60 25.05
N GLN A 67 2.71 39.28 23.78
CA GLN A 67 1.69 38.34 23.33
C GLN A 67 2.22 37.45 22.20
N THR A 68 1.70 36.22 22.10
CA THR A 68 1.93 35.36 20.93
C THR A 68 1.11 35.81 19.71
N VAL A 69 1.50 35.37 18.52
CA VAL A 69 0.75 35.66 17.28
C VAL A 69 -0.67 35.08 17.36
N GLY A 70 -0.83 33.92 17.99
CA GLY A 70 -2.13 33.33 18.26
C GLY A 70 -2.96 34.14 19.26
N GLU A 71 -2.33 34.69 20.29
CA GLU A 71 -2.98 35.53 21.29
C GLU A 71 -3.43 36.88 20.69
N GLU A 72 -2.61 37.47 19.83
CA GLU A 72 -2.96 38.67 19.05
C GLU A 72 -4.11 38.39 18.08
N TYR A 73 -4.05 37.27 17.36
CA TYR A 73 -5.08 36.83 16.40
C TYR A 73 -6.47 36.72 17.01
N VAL A 74 -6.57 36.33 18.28
CA VAL A 74 -7.85 36.20 19.01
C VAL A 74 -8.10 37.37 19.98
N SER A 75 -7.22 38.38 19.98
CA SER A 75 -7.30 39.57 20.85
C SER A 75 -7.44 39.21 22.34
N ILE A 76 -6.60 38.29 22.80
CA ILE A 76 -6.51 37.88 24.22
C ILE A 76 -5.18 38.30 24.83
N VAL A 77 -5.19 38.83 26.05
CA VAL A 77 -3.99 39.33 26.75
C VAL A 77 -3.70 38.45 27.97
N PRO A 78 -2.46 37.95 28.16
CA PRO A 78 -2.08 37.22 29.36
C PRO A 78 -1.87 38.17 30.56
N LEU A 79 -2.43 37.82 31.71
CA LEU A 79 -2.34 38.54 32.98
C LEU A 79 -2.03 37.57 34.13
N VAL A 80 -1.35 38.07 35.16
CA VAL A 80 -1.01 37.28 36.36
C VAL A 80 -2.03 37.54 37.47
N LEU A 81 -2.44 36.46 38.14
CA LEU A 81 -3.40 36.42 39.25
C LEU A 81 -2.82 37.13 40.50
N THR A 82 -2.90 38.46 40.51
CA THR A 82 -2.69 39.32 41.69
C THR A 82 -3.87 40.27 41.78
N LYS A 83 -4.12 40.88 42.96
CA LYS A 83 -5.28 41.76 43.20
C LYS A 83 -5.43 42.92 42.19
N ASP A 84 -4.39 43.23 41.40
CA ASP A 84 -4.33 44.38 40.49
C ASP A 84 -4.17 44.04 38.99
N TYR A 85 -4.40 42.80 38.53
CA TYR A 85 -4.30 42.38 37.11
C TYR A 85 -3.07 42.96 36.36
N LYS A 86 -1.86 42.49 36.71
CA LYS A 86 -0.60 42.97 36.11
C LYS A 86 -0.14 42.11 34.93
N ILE A 87 0.51 42.73 33.96
CA ILE A 87 1.21 42.05 32.85
C ILE A 87 2.31 41.16 33.45
N PRO A 88 2.52 39.93 32.94
CA PRO A 88 3.55 39.04 33.44
C PRO A 88 4.95 39.67 33.39
N SER A 89 5.66 39.63 34.53
CA SER A 89 7.05 40.08 34.60
C SER A 89 7.95 39.26 33.67
N PHE A 90 9.11 39.82 33.30
CA PHE A 90 10.08 39.12 32.46
C PHE A 90 10.46 37.75 33.04
N THR A 91 10.67 37.68 34.36
CA THR A 91 10.99 36.43 35.08
C THR A 91 9.88 35.39 34.93
N CYS A 92 8.61 35.77 35.05
CA CYS A 92 7.49 34.86 34.84
C CYS A 92 7.43 34.34 33.39
N ARG A 93 7.69 35.21 32.41
CA ARG A 93 7.73 34.84 30.98
C ARG A 93 8.90 33.91 30.67
N LEU A 94 10.06 34.13 31.28
CA LEU A 94 11.24 33.26 31.17
C LEU A 94 10.98 31.87 31.74
N VAL A 95 10.39 31.79 32.94
CA VAL A 95 10.01 30.51 33.55
C VAL A 95 9.01 29.76 32.67
N PHE A 96 8.05 30.45 32.05
CA PHE A 96 7.14 29.84 31.09
C PHE A 96 7.89 29.22 29.89
N VAL A 97 8.78 29.97 29.22
CA VAL A 97 9.51 29.48 28.05
C VAL A 97 10.39 28.27 28.40
N LEU A 98 11.08 28.33 29.54
CA LEU A 98 11.91 27.22 30.01
C LEU A 98 11.09 25.95 30.30
N ILE A 99 9.96 26.08 31.01
CA ILE A 99 9.12 24.93 31.33
C ILE A 99 8.38 24.40 30.10
N HIS A 100 7.98 25.28 29.18
CA HIS A 100 7.12 24.90 28.06
C HIS A 100 7.89 24.32 26.87
N ALA A 101 9.09 24.85 26.57
CA ALA A 101 9.89 24.42 25.42
C ALA A 101 11.08 23.53 25.81
N VAL A 102 11.76 23.83 26.93
CA VAL A 102 13.04 23.18 27.28
C VAL A 102 12.84 21.94 28.15
N VAL A 103 11.94 22.00 29.14
CA VAL A 103 11.70 20.86 30.05
C VAL A 103 11.22 19.59 29.33
N PRO A 104 10.26 19.62 28.38
CA PRO A 104 9.84 18.41 27.67
C PRO A 104 11.00 17.71 26.96
N PHE A 105 11.86 18.48 26.29
CA PHE A 105 13.05 17.97 25.61
C PHE A 105 14.07 17.38 26.58
N LEU A 106 14.36 18.09 27.69
CA LEU A 106 15.26 17.57 28.72
C LEU A 106 14.73 16.31 29.37
N THR A 107 13.41 16.24 29.63
CA THR A 107 12.79 15.04 30.18
C THR A 107 12.90 13.86 29.24
N GLU A 108 12.66 14.03 27.93
CA GLU A 108 12.78 12.94 26.95
C GLU A 108 14.22 12.40 26.87
N LYS A 109 15.20 13.30 26.91
CA LYS A 109 16.63 12.92 26.91
C LYS A 109 17.06 12.26 28.23
N LEU A 110 16.57 12.75 29.37
CA LEU A 110 16.82 12.14 30.68
C LEU A 110 16.16 10.76 30.76
N PHE A 111 14.89 10.63 30.34
CA PHE A 111 14.18 9.35 30.34
C PHE A 111 14.87 8.34 29.44
N GLY A 112 15.29 8.72 28.24
CA GLY A 112 16.06 7.82 27.37
C GLY A 112 17.39 7.39 28.00
N LYS A 113 18.11 8.28 28.68
CA LYS A 113 19.38 7.96 29.35
C LYS A 113 19.18 7.12 30.62
N ILE A 114 18.10 7.36 31.35
CA ILE A 114 17.69 6.60 32.54
C ILE A 114 17.21 5.21 32.12
N GLU A 115 16.47 5.07 31.02
CA GLU A 115 16.00 3.79 30.48
C GLU A 115 17.19 2.94 30.02
N GLN A 116 18.16 3.53 29.32
CA GLN A 116 19.41 2.86 28.95
C GLN A 116 20.27 2.45 30.17
N ASN A 117 20.30 3.26 31.23
CA ASN A 117 20.99 2.91 32.47
C ASN A 117 20.21 1.88 33.31
N LEU A 118 18.87 1.89 33.25
CA LEU A 118 18.00 0.91 33.88
C LEU A 118 18.11 -0.45 33.21
N ASP A 119 18.21 -0.50 31.88
CA ASP A 119 18.48 -1.74 31.15
C ASP A 119 19.85 -2.33 31.54
N LYS A 120 20.85 -1.47 31.78
CA LYS A 120 22.15 -1.90 32.33
C LYS A 120 22.05 -2.40 33.78
N LEU A 121 21.24 -1.76 34.63
CA LEU A 121 21.09 -2.11 36.05
C LEU A 121 20.14 -3.32 36.28
N LEU A 122 19.16 -3.53 35.41
CA LEU A 122 18.29 -4.72 35.39
C LEU A 122 19.09 -5.99 35.04
N VAL A 123 20.15 -5.84 34.24
CA VAL A 123 21.11 -6.91 33.94
C VAL A 123 21.99 -7.24 35.15
N SER A 124 22.24 -6.29 36.07
CA SER A 124 23.06 -6.50 37.28
C SER A 124 22.31 -7.01 38.52
N GLY A 125 21.02 -7.31 38.43
CA GLY A 125 20.32 -8.12 39.45
C GLY A 125 19.86 -7.42 40.74
N GLU A 126 19.86 -6.08 40.83
CA GLU A 126 19.37 -5.38 42.02
C GLU A 126 17.86 -5.06 41.95
N ALA A 127 17.04 -5.91 42.57
CA ALA A 127 15.57 -5.89 42.49
C ALA A 127 14.87 -4.75 43.29
N GLN A 128 15.59 -3.99 44.12
CA GLN A 128 14.99 -2.96 44.98
C GLN A 128 14.71 -1.64 44.26
N LEU A 129 15.57 -1.20 43.31
CA LEU A 129 15.36 0.05 42.58
C LEU A 129 14.23 -0.07 41.55
N ALA A 130 14.09 -1.22 40.91
CA ALA A 130 13.03 -1.52 39.94
C ALA A 130 11.61 -1.40 40.55
N ARG A 131 11.46 -1.66 41.86
CA ARG A 131 10.17 -1.49 42.58
C ARG A 131 9.80 -0.01 42.79
N ARG A 132 10.77 0.88 43.05
CA ARG A 132 10.51 2.33 43.16
C ARG A 132 10.07 2.94 41.82
N HIS A 133 10.60 2.44 40.70
CA HIS A 133 10.35 2.98 39.36
C HIS A 133 9.03 2.55 38.69
N LYS A 134 8.30 1.56 39.23
CA LYS A 134 6.91 1.26 38.80
C LYS A 134 5.96 2.47 39.00
N LYS A 135 6.31 3.42 39.89
CA LYS A 135 5.57 4.68 40.12
C LYS A 135 5.72 5.72 38.99
N LEU A 136 6.80 5.69 38.20
CA LEU A 136 7.04 6.68 37.14
C LEU A 136 6.21 6.46 35.86
N ARG A 137 5.51 5.32 35.74
CA ARG A 137 4.49 5.07 34.69
C ARG A 137 3.25 5.98 34.78
N GLY A 138 3.11 6.78 35.84
CA GLY A 138 1.99 7.71 36.03
C GLY A 138 2.06 9.01 35.23
N ILE A 139 3.20 9.35 34.63
CA ILE A 139 3.40 10.65 33.96
C ILE A 139 2.43 10.87 32.77
N PRO A 140 2.21 9.89 31.86
CA PRO A 140 1.23 10.05 30.78
C PRO A 140 -0.22 10.16 31.28
N VAL A 141 -0.53 9.63 32.46
CA VAL A 141 -1.85 9.74 33.09
C VAL A 141 -2.06 11.15 33.63
N LEU A 142 -1.02 11.77 34.21
CA LEU A 142 -1.06 13.14 34.70
C LEU A 142 -1.32 14.16 33.57
N PHE A 143 -0.71 13.97 32.39
CA PHE A 143 -0.99 14.84 31.23
C PHE A 143 -2.42 14.69 30.71
N ARG A 144 -2.96 13.47 30.67
CA ARG A 144 -4.36 13.22 30.28
C ARG A 144 -5.34 13.82 31.29
N LEU A 145 -5.02 13.73 32.58
CA LEU A 145 -5.80 14.32 33.65
C LEU A 145 -5.78 15.86 33.61
N ASN A 146 -4.63 16.48 33.31
CA ASN A 146 -4.56 17.94 33.12
C ASN A 146 -5.43 18.41 31.95
N LYS A 147 -5.42 17.69 30.82
CA LYS A 147 -6.29 17.99 29.67
C LYS A 147 -7.77 17.82 30.00
N ALA A 148 -8.14 16.79 30.76
CA ALA A 148 -9.50 16.59 31.23
C ALA A 148 -9.98 17.75 32.12
N LEU A 149 -9.15 18.17 33.08
CA LEU A 149 -9.44 19.31 33.95
C LEU A 149 -9.56 20.61 33.17
N PHE A 150 -8.73 20.81 32.14
CA PHE A 150 -8.86 21.95 31.23
C PHE A 150 -10.21 21.99 30.53
N TYR A 151 -10.68 20.87 29.98
CA TYR A 151 -11.96 20.82 29.27
C TYR A 151 -13.18 21.00 30.19
N ILE A 152 -13.06 20.65 31.48
CA ILE A 152 -14.15 20.74 32.46
C ILE A 152 -14.24 22.14 33.09
N TYR A 153 -13.10 22.68 33.54
CA TYR A 153 -13.04 23.91 34.33
C TYR A 153 -12.53 25.12 33.53
N GLY A 154 -11.97 24.90 32.34
CA GLY A 154 -11.53 25.96 31.44
C GLY A 154 -10.29 26.73 31.90
N THR A 155 -9.55 26.22 32.89
CA THR A 155 -8.55 27.02 33.61
C THR A 155 -7.19 27.08 32.92
N TYR A 156 -6.55 25.95 32.56
CA TYR A 156 -5.19 25.97 31.97
C TYR A 156 -4.89 24.77 31.05
N TYR A 157 -4.61 24.99 29.76
CA TYR A 157 -4.35 23.92 28.78
C TYR A 157 -2.98 23.23 29.00
N HIS A 158 -1.94 24.03 29.22
CA HIS A 158 -0.60 23.55 29.54
C HIS A 158 -0.30 23.69 31.02
N ILE A 159 0.38 22.67 31.58
CA ILE A 159 0.88 22.68 32.97
C ILE A 159 1.82 23.87 33.20
N SER A 160 2.62 24.25 32.19
CA SER A 160 3.51 25.42 32.25
C SER A 160 2.76 26.72 32.55
N ARG A 161 1.61 26.95 31.92
CA ARG A 161 0.77 28.15 32.14
C ARG A 161 0.09 28.14 33.51
N ARG A 162 -0.24 26.94 34.02
CA ARG A 162 -0.77 26.75 35.38
C ARG A 162 0.25 27.08 36.46
N LEU A 163 1.51 26.69 36.28
CA LEU A 163 2.59 26.95 37.23
C LEU A 163 2.94 28.44 37.33
N VAL A 164 2.74 29.21 36.26
CA VAL A 164 3.01 30.66 36.21
C VAL A 164 1.76 31.49 36.56
N GLY A 165 0.57 30.88 36.63
CA GLY A 165 -0.67 31.55 37.04
C GLY A 165 -1.25 32.51 36.00
N TRP A 166 -1.12 32.18 34.70
CA TRP A 166 -1.58 33.02 33.59
C TRP A 166 -3.07 32.90 33.31
N GLN A 167 -3.81 34.00 33.46
CA GLN A 167 -5.19 34.12 32.98
C GLN A 167 -5.25 35.00 31.73
N TYR A 168 -6.23 34.73 30.87
CA TYR A 168 -6.45 35.52 29.66
C TYR A 168 -7.69 36.38 29.81
N ILE A 169 -7.56 37.65 29.47
CA ILE A 169 -8.70 38.55 29.28
C ILE A 169 -8.91 38.73 27.77
N SER A 170 -10.16 38.60 27.33
CA SER A 170 -10.54 38.90 25.96
C SER A 170 -10.96 40.36 25.83
N LEU A 171 -10.49 41.01 24.78
CA LEU A 171 -10.86 42.38 24.40
C LEU A 171 -12.13 42.41 23.53
N CYS A 172 -12.64 41.26 23.11
CA CYS A 172 -13.83 41.13 22.26
C CYS A 172 -15.09 40.70 23.07
N PRO A 173 -16.30 41.12 22.66
CA PRO A 173 -17.54 40.67 23.27
C PRO A 173 -17.74 39.16 23.05
N GLN A 174 -18.22 38.47 24.09
CA GLN A 174 -18.36 37.01 24.11
C GLN A 174 -19.44 36.52 23.12
N LEU A 175 -19.09 35.57 22.26
CA LEU A 175 -20.03 34.82 21.44
C LEU A 175 -20.32 33.46 22.09
N ASN A 176 -21.61 33.24 22.39
CA ASN A 176 -22.33 32.02 22.79
C ASN A 176 -21.71 31.01 23.78
N ASN A 177 -22.52 30.66 24.79
CA ASN A 177 -22.23 29.68 25.85
C ASN A 177 -22.35 28.19 25.41
N GLU A 178 -22.90 27.89 24.24
CA GLU A 178 -23.21 26.51 23.82
C GLU A 178 -21.96 25.62 23.61
N ALA A 179 -20.83 26.20 23.17
CA ALA A 179 -19.59 25.46 22.97
C ALA A 179 -19.03 24.87 24.27
N PHE A 180 -19.34 25.48 25.42
CA PHE A 180 -18.84 25.07 26.73
C PHE A 180 -19.40 23.70 27.17
N THR A 181 -20.65 23.38 26.78
CA THR A 181 -21.29 22.10 27.07
C THR A 181 -20.59 20.94 26.36
N TYR A 182 -20.19 21.15 25.10
CA TYR A 182 -19.45 20.15 24.31
C TYR A 182 -18.04 19.89 24.86
N PHE A 183 -17.33 20.94 25.30
CA PHE A 183 -16.01 20.76 25.92
C PHE A 183 -16.11 20.04 27.27
N ARG A 184 -17.10 20.34 28.11
CA ARG A 184 -17.32 19.62 29.36
C ARG A 184 -17.62 18.13 29.14
N LEU A 185 -18.40 17.80 28.11
CA LEU A 185 -18.66 16.42 27.71
C LEU A 185 -17.36 15.71 27.29
N LEU A 186 -16.53 16.37 26.49
CA LEU A 186 -15.23 15.83 26.07
C LEU A 186 -14.30 15.59 27.26
N GLY A 187 -14.28 16.51 28.23
CA GLY A 187 -13.53 16.34 29.47
C GLY A 187 -14.01 15.14 30.29
N ALA A 188 -15.32 14.96 30.44
CA ALA A 188 -15.92 13.82 31.14
C ALA A 188 -15.55 12.47 30.47
N ILE A 189 -15.54 12.42 29.12
CA ILE A 189 -15.12 11.23 28.36
C ILE A 189 -13.66 10.88 28.66
N ILE A 190 -12.76 11.87 28.72
CA ILE A 190 -11.34 11.61 29.03
C ILE A 190 -11.18 11.09 30.47
N VAL A 191 -11.95 11.61 31.43
CA VAL A 191 -11.97 11.08 32.81
C VAL A 191 -12.45 9.62 32.81
N ALA A 192 -13.53 9.31 32.08
CA ALA A 192 -14.04 7.95 31.95
C ALA A 192 -13.00 6.98 31.35
N GLN A 193 -12.25 7.43 30.34
CA GLN A 193 -11.14 6.65 29.76
C GLN A 193 -10.02 6.38 30.77
N ILE A 194 -9.63 7.37 31.56
CA ILE A 194 -8.61 7.20 32.60
C ILE A 194 -9.09 6.22 33.68
N ILE A 195 -10.36 6.30 34.07
CA ILE A 195 -10.97 5.36 35.02
C ILE A 195 -10.97 3.95 34.43
N LEU A 196 -11.40 3.78 33.18
CA LEU A 196 -11.40 2.47 32.51
C LEU A 196 -9.99 1.87 32.45
N ASP A 197 -8.99 2.64 32.01
CA ASP A 197 -7.59 2.23 31.99
C ASP A 197 -7.10 1.81 33.39
N ALA A 198 -7.45 2.58 34.42
CA ALA A 198 -7.13 2.26 35.81
C ALA A 198 -7.81 0.98 36.28
N THR A 199 -9.09 0.77 35.96
CA THR A 199 -9.81 -0.46 36.34
C THR A 199 -9.23 -1.70 35.64
N ILE A 200 -8.86 -1.60 34.37
CA ILE A 200 -8.20 -2.69 33.63
C ILE A 200 -6.84 -3.00 34.26
N TRP A 201 -6.07 -1.97 34.60
CA TRP A 201 -4.78 -2.12 35.25
C TRP A 201 -4.90 -2.75 36.65
N ILE A 202 -5.84 -2.29 37.48
CA ILE A 202 -6.13 -2.84 38.81
C ILE A 202 -6.57 -4.31 38.69
N LYS A 203 -7.48 -4.63 37.76
CA LYS A 203 -7.94 -6.01 37.52
C LYS A 203 -6.80 -6.93 37.07
N LYS A 204 -5.88 -6.42 36.24
CA LYS A 204 -4.69 -7.15 35.80
C LYS A 204 -3.70 -7.39 36.95
N GLU A 205 -3.48 -6.40 37.80
CA GLU A 205 -2.55 -6.52 38.94
C GLU A 205 -3.15 -7.40 40.05
N TRP A 206 -4.45 -7.31 40.32
CA TRP A 206 -5.17 -8.22 41.22
C TRP A 206 -5.12 -9.68 40.77
N LYS A 207 -5.28 -9.91 39.46
CA LYS A 207 -5.11 -11.27 38.88
C LYS A 207 -3.67 -11.75 39.09
N ASN A 208 -2.66 -10.90 38.93
CA ASN A 208 -1.27 -11.30 39.18
C ASN A 208 -0.97 -11.59 40.66
N ILE A 209 -1.68 -10.98 41.60
CA ILE A 209 -1.53 -11.23 43.05
C ILE A 209 -2.23 -12.54 43.45
N THR A 210 -3.48 -12.75 43.02
CA THR A 210 -4.22 -13.99 43.29
C THR A 210 -3.54 -15.22 42.67
N TRP A 211 -2.92 -15.09 41.49
CA TRP A 211 -2.14 -16.16 40.86
C TRP A 211 -0.80 -16.44 41.56
N LYS A 212 -0.29 -15.51 42.37
CA LYS A 212 0.90 -15.73 43.21
C LYS A 212 0.57 -16.44 44.51
N GLU A 213 -0.54 -16.08 45.17
CA GLU A 213 -1.03 -16.77 46.38
C GLU A 213 -1.52 -18.19 46.07
N ALA A 214 -2.10 -18.43 44.89
CA ALA A 214 -2.48 -19.77 44.44
C ALA A 214 -1.26 -20.69 44.15
N ARG A 215 -0.06 -20.12 43.92
CA ARG A 215 1.18 -20.88 43.67
C ARG A 215 1.96 -21.24 44.94
N THR A 216 1.74 -20.52 46.05
CA THR A 216 2.44 -20.78 47.31
C THR A 216 1.78 -21.86 48.16
N ASN A 217 0.50 -22.17 47.94
CA ASN A 217 -0.26 -23.11 48.78
C ASN A 217 -0.32 -24.55 48.25
N THR A 218 0.28 -24.86 47.09
CA THR A 218 0.19 -26.20 46.48
C THR A 218 1.52 -26.60 45.85
N CYS A 219 2.44 -27.15 46.65
CA CYS A 219 3.37 -28.22 46.25
C CYS A 219 4.25 -28.67 47.44
N GLN A 220 3.92 -29.83 48.02
CA GLN A 220 4.92 -30.81 48.50
C GLN A 220 4.86 -32.04 47.57
N PRO A 221 5.97 -32.79 47.37
CA PRO A 221 6.17 -33.57 46.15
C PRO A 221 6.03 -35.09 46.36
N SER A 222 5.34 -35.79 45.45
CA SER A 222 5.75 -37.12 44.96
C SER A 222 4.82 -37.67 43.87
N SER A 223 5.45 -38.14 42.79
CA SER A 223 5.08 -39.23 41.88
C SER A 223 3.78 -39.19 41.05
N LEU A 224 4.02 -39.32 39.74
CA LEU A 224 3.21 -39.97 38.70
C LEU A 224 2.01 -39.22 38.10
N GLU A 225 2.19 -38.98 36.79
CA GLU A 225 1.20 -38.91 35.71
C GLU A 225 0.04 -37.90 35.81
N ILE A 226 0.11 -36.85 34.97
CA ILE A 226 -0.87 -36.54 33.90
C ILE A 226 -0.72 -35.07 33.41
N SER A 227 -0.78 -34.93 32.08
CA SER A 227 -1.14 -33.74 31.28
C SER A 227 -0.20 -32.54 31.22
N ARG A 228 0.73 -32.62 30.25
CA ARG A 228 1.29 -31.45 29.56
C ARG A 228 0.25 -30.88 28.58
N LYS A 229 -0.53 -29.89 29.00
CA LYS A 229 -1.04 -28.83 28.12
C LYS A 229 -0.81 -27.50 28.81
N ASP A 230 -0.41 -26.52 28.01
CA ASP A 230 -0.30 -25.09 28.36
C ASP A 230 1.01 -24.61 29.02
N ASN A 231 2.14 -24.90 28.39
CA ASN A 231 3.41 -24.19 28.64
C ASN A 231 4.19 -23.91 27.34
N SER A 232 3.55 -23.27 26.35
CA SER A 232 4.21 -22.82 25.11
C SER A 232 4.09 -21.31 24.84
N LEU A 233 3.65 -20.52 25.82
CA LEU A 233 3.62 -19.07 25.71
C LEU A 233 4.54 -18.49 26.77
N LEU A 234 5.67 -17.91 26.33
CA LEU A 234 6.68 -17.13 27.08
C LEU A 234 8.04 -17.83 27.30
N THR A 235 8.70 -18.24 26.21
CA THR A 235 10.17 -18.24 26.13
C THR A 235 10.61 -17.87 24.71
N SER A 236 11.67 -17.06 24.61
CA SER A 236 12.41 -16.60 23.43
C SER A 236 11.93 -15.32 22.73
N SER A 237 12.57 -14.20 23.09
CA SER A 237 12.82 -13.06 22.21
C SER A 237 13.63 -13.54 21.00
N SER A 238 12.96 -13.93 19.92
CA SER A 238 13.58 -14.51 18.74
C SER A 238 14.08 -13.41 17.81
N PHE A 239 15.39 -13.20 17.78
CA PHE A 239 16.05 -12.39 16.76
C PHE A 239 15.87 -13.05 15.38
N CYS A 240 15.49 -12.26 14.37
CA CYS A 240 15.38 -12.68 12.97
C CYS A 240 16.39 -11.90 12.12
N CYS A 241 17.24 -12.61 11.38
CA CYS A 241 18.25 -11.98 10.53
C CYS A 241 17.64 -11.39 9.25
N LEU A 242 17.88 -10.11 8.95
CA LEU A 242 17.37 -9.41 7.76
C LEU A 242 17.82 -9.97 6.39
N ILE A 243 18.91 -10.76 6.35
CA ILE A 243 19.39 -11.40 5.12
C ILE A 243 18.77 -12.78 4.91
N CYS A 244 18.94 -13.71 5.87
CA CYS A 244 18.51 -15.10 5.70
C CYS A 244 17.14 -15.41 6.33
N SER A 245 16.55 -14.46 7.04
CA SER A 245 15.26 -14.58 7.74
C SER A 245 15.15 -15.79 8.70
N GLN A 246 16.30 -16.30 9.16
CA GLN A 246 16.35 -17.38 10.15
C GLN A 246 16.26 -16.80 11.56
N TYR A 247 15.45 -17.43 12.38
CA TYR A 247 15.30 -17.12 13.80
C TYR A 247 16.37 -17.85 14.64
N ASN A 248 16.72 -17.29 15.80
CA ASN A 248 17.58 -17.93 16.81
C ASN A 248 19.05 -18.20 16.41
N LYS A 249 19.60 -17.48 15.43
CA LYS A 249 21.06 -17.38 15.23
C LYS A 249 21.65 -16.29 16.11
N PRO A 250 22.93 -16.37 16.53
CA PRO A 250 23.57 -15.29 17.29
C PRO A 250 23.47 -13.97 16.50
N PRO A 251 22.84 -12.92 17.06
CA PRO A 251 22.70 -11.64 16.39
C PRO A 251 24.02 -10.90 16.37
N VAL A 252 24.22 -10.16 15.29
CA VAL A 252 25.42 -9.38 15.03
C VAL A 252 24.99 -8.03 14.54
N CYS A 253 25.48 -6.98 15.19
CA CYS A 253 25.09 -5.63 14.87
C CYS A 253 26.15 -4.95 13.99
N THR A 254 25.69 -4.32 12.90
CA THR A 254 26.50 -3.35 12.16
C THR A 254 26.51 -2.00 12.89
N PRO A 255 27.52 -1.13 12.73
CA PRO A 255 27.58 0.15 13.46
C PRO A 255 26.37 1.09 13.27
N CYS A 256 25.56 0.85 12.24
CA CYS A 256 24.32 1.56 11.96
C CYS A 256 23.10 0.99 12.70
N GLY A 257 23.28 0.02 13.60
CA GLY A 257 22.22 -0.54 14.43
C GLY A 257 21.44 -1.71 13.80
N HIS A 258 21.69 -2.05 12.54
CA HIS A 258 20.99 -3.16 11.87
C HIS A 258 21.58 -4.51 12.29
N LEU A 259 20.69 -5.46 12.58
CA LEU A 259 21.01 -6.78 13.13
C LEU A 259 20.96 -7.87 12.03
N PHE A 260 22.00 -8.70 11.98
CA PHE A 260 22.17 -9.81 11.03
C PHE A 260 22.71 -11.07 11.71
N CYS A 261 22.68 -12.21 11.03
CA CYS A 261 23.36 -13.43 11.48
C CYS A 261 24.86 -13.34 11.17
N TRP A 262 25.74 -13.92 12.00
CA TRP A 262 27.20 -13.90 11.80
C TRP A 262 27.62 -14.46 10.43
N ASP A 263 27.03 -15.58 10.00
CA ASP A 263 27.31 -16.17 8.67
C ASP A 263 26.95 -15.20 7.53
N CYS A 264 25.83 -14.49 7.68
CA CYS A 264 25.25 -13.63 6.67
C CYS A 264 26.10 -12.38 6.46
N ILE A 265 26.53 -11.76 7.57
CA ILE A 265 27.34 -10.55 7.51
C ILE A 265 28.77 -10.85 7.06
N LEU A 266 29.34 -12.01 7.46
CA LEU A 266 30.66 -12.42 6.98
C LEU A 266 30.68 -12.74 5.49
N LYS A 267 29.69 -13.47 4.96
CA LYS A 267 29.57 -13.72 3.50
C LYS A 267 29.44 -12.41 2.73
N HIS A 268 28.69 -11.44 3.27
CA HIS A 268 28.57 -10.12 2.66
C HIS A 268 29.90 -9.36 2.64
N ILE A 269 30.64 -9.34 3.75
CA ILE A 269 31.96 -8.72 3.83
C ILE A 269 32.95 -9.38 2.86
N GLN A 270 32.97 -10.72 2.81
CA GLN A 270 33.84 -11.48 1.91
C GLN A 270 33.55 -11.16 0.43
N TYR A 271 32.27 -11.15 0.06
CA TYR A 271 31.85 -10.78 -1.30
C TYR A 271 32.27 -9.35 -1.67
N THR A 272 32.16 -8.40 -0.73
CA THR A 272 32.50 -6.99 -0.97
C THR A 272 34.02 -6.78 -1.03
N SER A 273 34.81 -7.54 -0.26
CA SER A 273 36.28 -7.41 -0.21
C SER A 273 37.00 -7.89 -1.48
N LEU A 274 36.36 -8.71 -2.31
CA LEU A 274 36.89 -9.11 -3.62
C LEU A 274 36.93 -7.95 -4.63
N GLN A 275 36.19 -6.86 -4.37
CA GLN A 275 36.18 -5.65 -5.19
C GLN A 275 37.08 -4.56 -4.58
N ARG A 276 38.41 -4.80 -4.53
CA ARG A 276 39.52 -3.85 -4.28
C ARG A 276 39.21 -2.55 -3.49
N ASN A 277 38.54 -2.63 -2.36
CA ASN A 277 38.38 -1.53 -1.39
C ASN A 277 38.26 -2.10 0.03
N SER A 278 39.01 -1.53 0.98
CA SER A 278 39.18 -2.02 2.36
C SER A 278 37.98 -1.75 3.29
N SER A 279 36.83 -1.34 2.75
CA SER A 279 35.65 -0.94 3.51
C SER A 279 34.41 -1.73 3.09
N SER A 280 33.70 -2.31 4.06
CA SER A 280 32.44 -3.05 3.83
C SER A 280 31.23 -2.14 4.02
N PHE A 281 30.07 -2.52 3.48
CA PHE A 281 28.83 -1.75 3.60
C PHE A 281 27.76 -2.54 4.35
N CYS A 282 26.83 -1.84 5.00
CA CYS A 282 25.66 -2.48 5.61
C CYS A 282 24.70 -2.99 4.53
N PRO A 283 24.28 -4.26 4.56
CA PRO A 283 23.33 -4.83 3.60
C PRO A 283 21.98 -4.10 3.54
N HIS A 284 21.56 -3.47 4.64
CA HIS A 284 20.24 -2.84 4.76
C HIS A 284 20.27 -1.35 4.40
N CYS A 285 21.14 -0.56 5.04
CA CYS A 285 21.20 0.89 4.84
C CYS A 285 22.39 1.37 4.00
N ARG A 286 23.27 0.47 3.54
CA ARG A 286 24.48 0.76 2.74
C ARG A 286 25.52 1.67 3.41
N GLN A 287 25.41 1.92 4.72
CA GLN A 287 26.42 2.68 5.47
C GLN A 287 27.76 1.91 5.51
N GLN A 288 28.85 2.61 5.21
CA GLN A 288 30.21 2.06 5.20
C GLN A 288 30.70 1.78 6.63
N PHE A 289 31.33 0.62 6.86
CA PHE A 289 31.94 0.26 8.13
C PHE A 289 33.18 -0.63 7.94
N HIS A 290 34.07 -0.59 8.94
CA HIS A 290 35.26 -1.44 8.99
C HIS A 290 34.96 -2.76 9.71
N ARG A 291 35.54 -3.89 9.25
CA ARG A 291 35.26 -5.25 9.78
C ARG A 291 35.43 -5.36 11.30
N SER A 292 36.42 -4.66 11.85
CA SER A 292 36.70 -4.64 13.30
C SER A 292 35.63 -3.94 14.16
N ARG A 293 34.68 -3.23 13.54
CA ARG A 293 33.60 -2.51 14.25
C ARG A 293 32.30 -3.31 14.36
N ILE A 294 32.28 -4.57 13.92
CA ILE A 294 31.14 -5.45 14.11
C ILE A 294 31.11 -5.91 15.56
N GLN A 295 29.94 -5.81 16.20
CA GLN A 295 29.74 -6.25 17.59
C GLN A 295 28.90 -7.54 17.62
N GLU A 296 29.45 -8.61 18.21
CA GLU A 296 28.68 -9.81 18.55
C GLU A 296 27.78 -9.54 19.76
N MET A 297 26.51 -9.92 19.67
CA MET A 297 25.61 -9.92 20.83
C MET A 297 25.74 -11.26 21.55
N SER A 298 26.34 -11.27 22.74
CA SER A 298 26.47 -12.47 23.57
C SER A 298 25.13 -12.86 24.20
N ILE A 299 24.30 -13.62 23.48
CA ILE A 299 23.10 -14.24 24.03
C ILE A 299 23.30 -15.76 24.05
N VAL A 300 23.53 -16.29 25.26
CA VAL A 300 23.45 -17.71 25.67
C VAL A 300 24.63 -18.63 25.30
N ARG A 301 25.60 -18.75 26.22
CA ARG A 301 26.60 -19.86 26.22
C ARG A 301 26.28 -20.98 27.22
N THR A 302 25.20 -20.89 28.00
CA THR A 302 25.00 -21.78 29.17
C THR A 302 24.00 -22.92 28.95
N VAL A 303 23.12 -22.88 27.93
CA VAL A 303 22.00 -23.84 27.84
C VAL A 303 22.24 -25.04 26.90
N VAL A 304 23.28 -25.00 26.05
CA VAL A 304 23.45 -26.03 24.99
C VAL A 304 24.27 -27.25 25.42
N ARG A 305 24.77 -27.33 26.67
CA ARG A 305 25.60 -28.47 27.10
C ARG A 305 24.83 -29.71 27.59
N ASN A 306 23.53 -29.62 27.91
CA ASN A 306 22.82 -30.69 28.62
C ASN A 306 21.48 -31.10 27.98
N LEU A 307 21.45 -31.48 26.70
CA LEU A 307 20.32 -32.27 26.18
C LEU A 307 20.76 -33.65 25.69
N PRO A 308 20.24 -34.74 26.28
CA PRO A 308 20.56 -36.10 25.86
C PRO A 308 19.82 -36.48 24.58
N LYS A 309 20.47 -37.33 23.80
CA LYS A 309 19.95 -37.99 22.59
C LYS A 309 18.93 -39.08 22.97
N ARG A 310 17.88 -39.19 22.13
CA ARG A 310 16.92 -40.31 21.94
C ARG A 310 15.58 -40.28 22.69
N LEU A 311 14.52 -40.37 21.88
CA LEU A 311 13.38 -41.33 21.87
C LEU A 311 12.12 -40.58 21.37
N SER A 312 11.83 -40.58 20.07
CA SER A 312 11.11 -41.59 19.26
C SER A 312 9.60 -41.68 19.50
N GLU A 313 8.85 -41.40 18.43
CA GLU A 313 7.57 -41.99 18.03
C GLU A 313 6.43 -42.14 19.06
N LYS A 314 5.42 -41.28 18.91
CA LYS A 314 4.00 -41.68 18.80
C LYS A 314 3.17 -40.49 18.32
N GLN A 315 2.85 -40.47 17.02
CA GLN A 315 1.87 -39.57 16.42
C GLN A 315 0.67 -40.40 15.94
N GLN A 316 -0.50 -40.09 16.49
CA GLN A 316 -1.82 -40.25 15.89
C GLN A 316 -2.52 -38.91 16.13
N GLY A 317 -3.13 -38.18 15.20
CA GLY A 317 -3.44 -38.44 13.81
C GLY A 317 -4.63 -37.54 13.43
N PHE A 318 -4.36 -36.31 12.96
CA PHE A 318 -5.32 -35.53 12.16
C PHE A 318 -4.56 -34.91 10.97
N ARG A 319 -4.33 -35.77 9.97
CA ARG A 319 -4.32 -35.52 8.52
C ARG A 319 -3.87 -34.14 8.01
N TYR A 320 -2.69 -33.67 8.40
CA TYR A 320 -1.94 -32.60 7.69
C TYR A 320 -0.61 -33.10 7.08
N LEU A 321 -0.53 -34.41 6.82
CA LEU A 321 0.72 -35.13 6.50
C LEU A 321 0.79 -35.63 5.04
N SER A 322 0.12 -34.95 4.11
CA SER A 322 0.32 -35.18 2.67
C SER A 322 0.84 -33.97 1.90
N ILE A 323 1.13 -32.84 2.55
CA ILE A 323 1.75 -31.65 1.91
C ILE A 323 3.23 -31.49 2.31
N SER A 324 3.67 -32.17 3.37
CA SER A 324 5.05 -32.10 3.89
C SER A 324 6.11 -32.83 3.04
N LYS A 325 5.76 -33.33 1.85
CA LYS A 325 6.66 -34.06 0.94
C LYS A 325 7.12 -33.27 -0.30
N LYS A 326 7.00 -31.94 -0.30
CA LYS A 326 7.66 -31.04 -1.26
C LYS A 326 8.29 -29.85 -0.54
N LEU A 327 9.41 -30.09 0.12
CA LEU A 327 10.40 -29.04 0.45
C LEU A 327 11.40 -28.90 -0.71
N GLU A 328 10.88 -28.81 -1.92
CA GLU A 328 11.62 -28.31 -3.08
C GLU A 328 11.26 -26.82 -3.18
N LYS A 329 12.24 -25.93 -3.38
CA LYS A 329 11.96 -24.56 -3.81
C LYS A 329 10.99 -24.65 -4.97
N ALA A 330 9.80 -24.06 -4.83
CA ALA A 330 8.82 -24.08 -5.91
C ALA A 330 9.42 -23.37 -7.13
N ASP A 331 9.75 -24.14 -8.16
CA ASP A 331 10.18 -23.59 -9.44
C ASP A 331 8.93 -23.07 -10.15
N PHE A 332 8.75 -21.75 -10.14
CA PHE A 332 7.59 -21.12 -10.76
C PHE A 332 7.82 -20.96 -12.25
N SER A 333 6.92 -21.52 -13.05
CA SER A 333 6.91 -21.28 -14.49
C SER A 333 6.83 -19.79 -14.82
N LEU A 334 7.52 -19.36 -15.87
CA LEU A 334 7.50 -17.99 -16.35
C LEU A 334 6.08 -17.58 -16.80
N ILE A 335 5.47 -16.64 -16.07
CA ILE A 335 4.13 -16.10 -16.35
C ILE A 335 4.18 -14.57 -16.32
N TYR A 336 3.72 -13.98 -17.42
CA TYR A 336 3.52 -12.56 -17.65
C TYR A 336 2.04 -12.20 -17.38
N VAL A 337 1.80 -11.18 -16.56
CA VAL A 337 0.44 -10.68 -16.31
C VAL A 337 0.41 -9.17 -16.49
N SER A 338 -0.54 -8.68 -17.29
CA SER A 338 -0.75 -7.26 -17.54
C SER A 338 -2.24 -6.92 -17.55
N GLY A 339 -2.55 -5.64 -17.37
CA GLY A 339 -3.93 -5.14 -17.38
C GLY A 339 -4.04 -3.75 -17.97
N ILE A 340 -5.19 -3.47 -18.60
CA ILE A 340 -5.50 -2.16 -19.17
C ILE A 340 -6.93 -1.74 -18.82
N GLN A 341 -7.09 -0.50 -18.34
CA GLN A 341 -8.42 0.01 -18.01
C GLN A 341 -9.24 0.30 -19.28
N PRO A 342 -10.52 -0.11 -19.35
CA PRO A 342 -11.41 0.22 -20.46
C PRO A 342 -11.82 1.70 -20.40
N THR A 343 -10.97 2.54 -20.97
CA THR A 343 -11.15 4.00 -21.06
C THR A 343 -11.46 4.43 -22.50
N GLY A 344 -12.12 3.56 -23.26
CA GLY A 344 -12.35 3.73 -24.71
C GLY A 344 -11.10 3.44 -25.54
N ILE A 345 -11.06 4.01 -26.75
CA ILE A 345 -10.02 3.74 -27.76
C ILE A 345 -8.61 4.18 -27.28
N PRO A 346 -7.58 3.33 -27.35
CA PRO A 346 -6.19 3.70 -27.03
C PRO A 346 -5.62 4.80 -27.93
N HIS A 347 -4.73 5.62 -27.37
CA HIS A 347 -3.93 6.58 -28.14
C HIS A 347 -2.52 6.03 -28.44
N LEU A 348 -1.75 6.72 -29.32
CA LEU A 348 -0.39 6.30 -29.67
C LEU A 348 0.54 6.14 -28.46
N GLY A 349 0.39 7.01 -27.45
CA GLY A 349 1.09 6.85 -26.17
C GLY A 349 0.79 5.53 -25.43
N ASN A 350 -0.40 4.95 -25.59
CA ASN A 350 -0.72 3.61 -25.07
C ASN A 350 -0.13 2.54 -25.98
N TYR A 351 -0.29 2.71 -27.29
CA TYR A 351 0.15 1.77 -28.30
C TYR A 351 1.67 1.50 -28.22
N PHE A 352 2.49 2.53 -28.42
CA PHE A 352 3.96 2.46 -28.33
C PHE A 352 4.45 2.34 -26.88
N GLY A 353 3.61 2.72 -25.91
CA GLY A 353 3.94 2.60 -24.50
C GLY A 353 3.99 1.14 -24.08
N PHE A 354 2.93 0.37 -24.32
CA PHE A 354 2.80 -0.97 -23.76
C PHE A 354 2.15 -2.00 -24.69
N ILE A 355 1.24 -1.62 -25.59
CA ILE A 355 0.53 -2.59 -26.44
C ILE A 355 1.50 -3.26 -27.42
N GLN A 356 2.38 -2.49 -28.06
CA GLN A 356 3.40 -3.04 -28.96
C GLN A 356 4.32 -4.02 -28.22
N HIS A 357 4.73 -3.67 -27.00
CA HIS A 357 5.56 -4.57 -26.18
C HIS A 357 4.84 -5.88 -25.82
N TRP A 358 3.52 -5.84 -25.58
CA TRP A 358 2.74 -7.06 -25.38
C TRP A 358 2.73 -7.96 -26.60
N ILE A 359 2.62 -7.38 -27.79
CA ILE A 359 2.66 -8.12 -29.06
C ILE A 359 4.04 -8.76 -29.26
N ASP A 360 5.11 -8.01 -28.97
CA ASP A 360 6.48 -8.53 -29.04
C ASP A 360 6.71 -9.69 -28.06
N LEU A 361 6.30 -9.53 -26.81
CA LEU A 361 6.38 -10.55 -25.77
C LEU A 361 5.60 -11.81 -26.14
N GLN A 362 4.37 -11.64 -26.62
CA GLN A 362 3.52 -12.73 -27.08
C GLN A 362 4.24 -13.57 -28.16
N ASN A 363 4.95 -12.92 -29.09
CA ASN A 363 5.66 -13.59 -30.17
C ASN A 363 6.96 -14.26 -29.71
N VAL A 364 7.73 -13.65 -28.81
CA VAL A 364 8.95 -14.25 -28.22
C VAL A 364 8.61 -15.50 -27.42
N VAL A 365 7.60 -15.41 -26.55
CA VAL A 365 7.08 -16.54 -25.77
C VAL A 365 6.68 -17.70 -26.68
N SER A 366 5.98 -17.41 -27.78
CA SER A 366 5.52 -18.43 -28.72
C SER A 366 6.68 -19.16 -29.41
N ARG A 367 7.79 -18.47 -29.71
CA ARG A 367 8.97 -19.09 -30.37
C ARG A 367 9.79 -19.95 -29.42
N ASN A 368 10.03 -19.50 -28.18
CA ASN A 368 10.80 -20.27 -27.20
C ASN A 368 10.08 -21.57 -26.79
N PHE A 369 8.74 -21.57 -26.82
CA PHE A 369 7.94 -22.77 -26.60
C PHE A 369 8.16 -23.85 -27.67
N LEU A 370 8.34 -23.47 -28.95
CA LEU A 370 8.62 -24.43 -30.03
C LEU A 370 9.98 -25.11 -29.86
N ILE A 371 10.94 -24.46 -29.20
CA ILE A 371 12.31 -24.97 -28.99
C ILE A 371 12.41 -25.85 -27.73
N SER A 372 11.57 -25.62 -26.71
CA SER A 372 11.63 -26.32 -25.41
C SER A 372 10.67 -27.52 -25.29
N SER A 373 10.34 -28.16 -26.41
CA SER A 373 9.35 -29.26 -26.50
C SER A 373 9.86 -30.63 -26.01
N SER A 374 10.97 -30.68 -25.26
CA SER A 374 11.49 -31.93 -24.65
C SER A 374 11.21 -32.10 -23.15
N ILE A 375 10.57 -31.14 -22.46
CA ILE A 375 10.19 -31.31 -21.05
C ILE A 375 8.73 -30.86 -20.82
N HIS A 376 7.92 -31.80 -20.36
CA HIS A 376 6.46 -31.78 -20.22
C HIS A 376 5.83 -30.49 -19.64
N ASN A 377 5.02 -29.78 -20.45
CA ASN A 377 3.63 -29.40 -20.12
C ASN A 377 2.98 -28.54 -21.22
N GLU A 378 1.97 -29.10 -21.88
CA GLU A 378 1.19 -28.53 -22.98
C GLU A 378 0.21 -27.40 -22.55
N HIS A 379 0.36 -26.85 -21.34
CA HIS A 379 -0.66 -26.03 -20.68
C HIS A 379 -0.21 -24.65 -20.18
N SER A 380 1.08 -24.31 -20.22
CA SER A 380 1.52 -22.99 -19.77
C SER A 380 1.36 -21.94 -20.87
N LYS A 381 0.18 -21.33 -20.99
CA LYS A 381 0.12 -20.03 -21.69
C LYS A 381 0.74 -19.00 -20.78
N HIS A 382 1.80 -18.37 -21.26
CA HIS A 382 2.64 -17.55 -20.41
C HIS A 382 2.14 -16.12 -20.29
N MET A 383 1.11 -15.68 -21.02
CA MET A 383 0.65 -14.28 -20.97
C MET A 383 -0.85 -14.16 -20.67
N TYR A 384 -1.16 -13.44 -19.60
CA TYR A 384 -2.51 -13.03 -19.21
C TYR A 384 -2.66 -11.52 -19.40
N LEU A 385 -3.65 -11.11 -20.18
CA LEU A 385 -3.97 -9.71 -20.43
C LEU A 385 -5.43 -9.45 -20.04
N SER A 386 -5.63 -8.62 -19.01
CA SER A 386 -6.96 -8.30 -18.52
C SER A 386 -7.43 -6.93 -18.98
N ILE A 387 -8.69 -6.83 -19.41
CA ILE A 387 -9.40 -5.56 -19.52
C ILE A 387 -9.96 -5.24 -18.12
N ALA A 388 -9.30 -4.31 -17.44
CA ALA A 388 -9.40 -4.03 -16.01
C ALA A 388 -10.57 -3.08 -15.67
N ASP A 389 -11.80 -3.57 -15.78
CA ASP A 389 -13.02 -2.80 -15.53
C ASP A 389 -13.26 -2.46 -14.05
N TYR A 390 -12.91 -3.31 -13.09
CA TYR A 390 -12.97 -2.92 -11.67
C TYR A 390 -12.03 -1.75 -11.35
N HIS A 391 -10.85 -1.70 -11.96
CA HIS A 391 -9.94 -0.57 -11.79
C HIS A 391 -10.50 0.74 -12.36
N SER A 392 -11.31 0.67 -13.43
CA SER A 392 -11.90 1.85 -14.05
C SER A 392 -12.95 2.55 -13.17
N ILE A 393 -13.57 1.83 -12.23
CA ILE A 393 -14.55 2.40 -11.28
C ILE A 393 -13.94 2.79 -9.93
N SER A 394 -12.61 2.68 -9.78
CA SER A 394 -11.91 3.00 -8.52
C SER A 394 -12.00 4.49 -8.13
N THR A 395 -12.21 5.37 -9.12
CA THR A 395 -12.34 6.83 -8.94
C THR A 395 -13.79 7.32 -9.03
N GLY A 396 -14.77 6.42 -9.12
CA GLY A 396 -16.19 6.76 -9.28
C GLY A 396 -16.88 5.89 -10.34
N PHE A 397 -18.20 5.82 -10.28
CA PHE A 397 -18.99 5.02 -11.22
C PHE A 397 -19.02 5.62 -12.63
N VAL A 398 -18.98 4.74 -13.62
CA VAL A 398 -19.17 5.05 -15.04
C VAL A 398 -20.58 4.57 -15.44
N THR A 399 -21.28 5.31 -16.31
CA THR A 399 -22.62 4.88 -16.75
C THR A 399 -22.56 3.53 -17.47
N PRO A 400 -23.57 2.65 -17.33
CA PRO A 400 -23.54 1.31 -17.91
C PRO A 400 -23.27 1.30 -19.43
N ASN A 401 -23.91 2.20 -20.17
CA ASN A 401 -23.71 2.33 -21.61
C ASN A 401 -22.27 2.72 -21.97
N THR A 402 -21.67 3.65 -21.22
CA THR A 402 -20.28 4.06 -21.44
C THR A 402 -19.31 2.92 -21.13
N MET A 403 -19.55 2.18 -20.02
CA MET A 403 -18.72 1.03 -19.68
C MET A 403 -18.76 -0.05 -20.75
N LYS A 404 -19.96 -0.41 -21.22
CA LYS A 404 -20.16 -1.39 -22.29
C LYS A 404 -19.42 -0.98 -23.56
N ASN A 405 -19.57 0.28 -23.96
CA ASN A 405 -18.87 0.81 -25.14
C ASN A 405 -17.36 0.80 -24.95
N ASN A 406 -16.86 1.22 -23.79
CA ASN A 406 -15.43 1.22 -23.51
C ASN A 406 -14.81 -0.18 -23.52
N LEU A 407 -15.52 -1.18 -22.97
CA LEU A 407 -15.10 -2.58 -23.00
C LEU A 407 -15.00 -3.10 -24.43
N LEU A 408 -16.05 -2.89 -25.24
CA LEU A 408 -16.08 -3.31 -26.65
C LEU A 408 -14.98 -2.62 -27.47
N GLN A 409 -14.85 -1.30 -27.34
CA GLN A 409 -13.83 -0.53 -28.04
C GLN A 409 -12.41 -0.95 -27.62
N MET A 410 -12.18 -1.19 -26.33
CA MET A 410 -10.87 -1.62 -25.83
C MET A 410 -10.52 -3.02 -26.36
N ALA A 411 -11.45 -3.97 -26.29
CA ALA A 411 -11.24 -5.32 -26.79
C ALA A 411 -10.98 -5.33 -28.30
N ALA A 412 -11.81 -4.62 -29.09
CA ALA A 412 -11.60 -4.44 -30.53
C ALA A 412 -10.23 -3.83 -30.83
N SER A 413 -9.83 -2.81 -30.07
CA SER A 413 -8.54 -2.13 -30.23
C SER A 413 -7.36 -3.08 -29.99
N LEU A 414 -7.39 -3.87 -28.92
CA LEU A 414 -6.31 -4.82 -28.60
C LEU A 414 -6.18 -5.89 -29.69
N LEU A 415 -7.30 -6.45 -30.15
CA LEU A 415 -7.31 -7.43 -31.24
C LEU A 415 -6.80 -6.84 -32.55
N ALA A 416 -7.25 -5.63 -32.90
CA ALA A 416 -6.81 -4.92 -34.09
C ALA A 416 -5.30 -4.60 -34.06
N CYS A 417 -4.76 -4.27 -32.89
CA CYS A 417 -3.33 -4.03 -32.70
C CYS A 417 -2.48 -5.30 -32.91
N GLY A 418 -3.06 -6.50 -32.75
CA GLY A 418 -2.36 -7.78 -32.95
C GLY A 418 -2.26 -8.67 -31.70
N VAL A 419 -3.02 -8.38 -30.64
CA VAL A 419 -3.17 -9.34 -29.54
C VAL A 419 -3.89 -10.58 -30.08
N ASP A 420 -3.26 -11.74 -29.93
CA ASP A 420 -3.74 -13.02 -30.44
C ASP A 420 -4.32 -13.85 -29.29
N PRO A 421 -5.66 -14.09 -29.25
CA PRO A 421 -6.30 -14.86 -28.19
C PRO A 421 -5.83 -16.32 -28.08
N GLN A 422 -5.21 -16.85 -29.13
CA GLN A 422 -4.64 -18.19 -29.09
C GLN A 422 -3.33 -18.22 -28.29
N LYS A 423 -2.55 -17.14 -28.33
CA LYS A 423 -1.26 -17.01 -27.63
C LYS A 423 -1.40 -16.36 -26.25
N THR A 424 -2.27 -15.36 -26.15
CA THR A 424 -2.53 -14.57 -24.94
C THR A 424 -3.91 -14.86 -24.37
N VAL A 425 -4.01 -15.04 -23.05
CA VAL A 425 -5.31 -15.10 -22.36
C VAL A 425 -5.84 -13.69 -22.21
N LEU A 426 -6.59 -13.22 -23.22
CA LEU A 426 -7.28 -11.92 -23.19
C LEU A 426 -8.68 -12.06 -22.60
N PHE A 427 -8.97 -11.41 -21.48
CA PHE A 427 -10.26 -11.55 -20.78
C PHE A 427 -10.69 -10.27 -20.07
N GLN A 428 -11.96 -10.19 -19.67
CA GLN A 428 -12.51 -9.08 -18.87
C GLN A 428 -12.34 -9.37 -17.38
N GLN A 429 -11.76 -8.44 -16.61
CA GLN A 429 -11.44 -8.63 -15.19
C GLN A 429 -12.65 -9.05 -14.35
N SER A 430 -13.77 -8.33 -14.43
CA SER A 430 -14.96 -8.60 -13.61
C SER A 430 -15.66 -9.93 -13.89
N THR A 431 -15.37 -10.59 -15.02
CA THR A 431 -15.92 -11.92 -15.30
C THR A 431 -15.27 -13.02 -14.47
N VAL A 432 -14.12 -12.75 -13.84
CA VAL A 432 -13.42 -13.69 -12.96
C VAL A 432 -13.54 -13.20 -11.52
N ALA A 433 -14.54 -13.72 -10.79
CA ALA A 433 -14.85 -13.29 -9.41
C ALA A 433 -13.68 -13.43 -8.42
N ASP A 434 -12.77 -14.36 -8.69
CA ASP A 434 -11.64 -14.68 -7.81
C ASP A 434 -10.61 -13.55 -7.67
N HIS A 435 -10.62 -12.55 -8.55
CA HIS A 435 -9.84 -11.31 -8.36
C HIS A 435 -10.21 -10.61 -7.07
N VAL A 436 -11.51 -10.46 -6.81
CA VAL A 436 -12.03 -9.79 -5.61
C VAL A 436 -11.86 -10.70 -4.39
N ASN A 437 -12.08 -12.00 -4.54
CA ASN A 437 -11.86 -12.97 -3.45
C ASN A 437 -10.41 -12.93 -2.96
N LEU A 438 -9.45 -12.94 -3.87
CA LEU A 438 -8.03 -12.86 -3.52
C LEU A 438 -7.67 -11.48 -2.97
N MET A 439 -8.20 -10.39 -3.53
CA MET A 439 -8.02 -9.04 -2.99
C MET A 439 -8.43 -8.97 -1.52
N TYR A 440 -9.57 -9.58 -1.15
CA TYR A 440 -10.06 -9.60 0.23
C TYR A 440 -9.07 -10.30 1.17
N VAL A 441 -8.56 -11.47 0.75
CA VAL A 441 -7.54 -12.21 1.51
C VAL A 441 -6.26 -11.38 1.67
N LEU A 442 -5.73 -10.81 0.59
CA LEU A 442 -4.51 -9.99 0.62
C LEU A 442 -4.70 -8.70 1.43
N GLY A 443 -5.92 -8.16 1.47
CA GLY A 443 -6.29 -6.98 2.27
C GLY A 443 -6.01 -7.17 3.76
N SER A 444 -6.10 -8.40 4.27
CA SER A 444 -5.76 -8.72 5.67
C SER A 444 -4.28 -8.50 6.03
N LEU A 445 -3.40 -8.39 5.04
CA LEU A 445 -1.95 -8.18 5.20
C LEU A 445 -1.53 -6.71 5.08
N GLN A 446 -2.49 -5.80 4.89
CA GLN A 446 -2.26 -4.36 4.76
C GLN A 446 -2.98 -3.57 5.85
N THR A 447 -2.50 -2.34 6.05
CA THR A 447 -3.10 -1.40 7.01
C THR A 447 -3.51 -0.14 6.29
N LEU A 448 -4.57 0.50 6.81
CA LEU A 448 -5.05 1.79 6.31
C LEU A 448 -3.90 2.80 6.20
N ALA A 449 -3.08 2.90 7.26
CA ALA A 449 -1.96 3.84 7.32
C ALA A 449 -0.92 3.63 6.22
N ARG A 450 -0.65 2.38 5.79
CA ARG A 450 0.27 2.11 4.67
C ARG A 450 -0.31 2.54 3.34
N LEU A 451 -1.58 2.22 3.08
CA LEU A 451 -2.25 2.58 1.83
C LEU A 451 -2.45 4.10 1.70
N THR A 452 -2.82 4.80 2.79
CA THR A 452 -2.99 6.28 2.78
C THR A 452 -1.68 7.04 2.52
N ARG A 453 -0.53 6.43 2.81
CA ARG A 453 0.79 7.07 2.60
C ARG A 453 1.29 6.97 1.17
N MET A 454 0.67 6.16 0.32
CA MET A 454 1.10 5.97 -1.07
C MET A 454 0.96 7.28 -1.86
N PRO A 455 2.02 7.74 -2.54
CA PRO A 455 1.99 8.95 -3.37
C PRO A 455 0.84 8.96 -4.38
N GLN A 456 0.62 7.88 -5.14
CA GLN A 456 -0.46 7.82 -6.13
C GLN A 456 -1.85 7.95 -5.50
N TYR A 457 -2.03 7.43 -4.28
CA TYR A 457 -3.27 7.64 -3.55
C TYR A 457 -3.44 9.11 -3.20
N LYS A 458 -2.41 9.77 -2.65
CA LYS A 458 -2.46 11.20 -2.30
C LYS A 458 -2.74 12.09 -3.52
N ASP A 459 -2.07 11.82 -4.64
CA ASP A 459 -2.21 12.60 -5.87
C ASP A 459 -3.63 12.48 -6.45
N LYS A 460 -4.18 11.25 -6.50
CA LYS A 460 -5.54 11.02 -6.98
C LYS A 460 -6.59 11.51 -5.99
N ALA A 461 -6.37 11.35 -4.69
CA ALA A 461 -7.26 11.83 -3.63
C ALA A 461 -7.39 13.37 -3.65
N ALA A 462 -6.31 14.08 -3.97
CA ALA A 462 -6.33 15.54 -4.09
C ALA A 462 -7.26 16.06 -5.21
N ALA A 463 -7.61 15.23 -6.19
CA ALA A 463 -8.55 15.59 -7.25
C ALA A 463 -10.02 15.60 -6.76
N PHE A 464 -10.32 14.97 -5.62
CA PHE A 464 -11.67 14.92 -5.05
C PHE A 464 -11.91 16.12 -4.14
N LYS A 465 -12.92 16.93 -4.46
CA LYS A 465 -13.34 18.06 -3.63
C LYS A 465 -14.01 17.54 -2.35
N ARG A 466 -13.85 18.27 -1.24
CA ARG A 466 -14.50 18.01 0.07
C ARG A 466 -14.13 16.69 0.77
N GLY A 467 -13.19 15.91 0.23
CA GLY A 467 -12.74 14.66 0.86
C GLY A 467 -13.64 13.45 0.58
N ASP A 468 -14.57 13.56 -0.36
CA ASP A 468 -15.46 12.47 -0.81
C ASP A 468 -14.69 11.46 -1.69
N ILE A 469 -13.68 10.82 -1.11
CA ILE A 469 -12.77 9.91 -1.80
C ILE A 469 -13.34 8.49 -1.76
N PRO A 470 -13.56 7.83 -2.91
CA PRO A 470 -14.03 6.45 -2.94
C PRO A 470 -13.06 5.49 -2.23
N ILE A 471 -13.59 4.55 -1.44
CA ILE A 471 -12.78 3.53 -0.75
C ILE A 471 -11.95 2.69 -1.72
N ASN A 472 -12.50 2.42 -2.91
CA ASN A 472 -11.83 1.64 -3.95
C ASN A 472 -10.57 2.34 -4.48
N LEU A 473 -10.47 3.67 -4.39
CA LEU A 473 -9.24 4.40 -4.72
C LEU A 473 -8.09 4.05 -3.76
N GLN A 474 -8.41 3.61 -2.55
CA GLN A 474 -7.40 3.17 -1.59
C GLN A 474 -7.07 1.68 -1.75
N LEU A 475 -8.06 0.86 -2.13
CA LEU A 475 -7.93 -0.60 -2.24
C LEU A 475 -7.40 -1.08 -3.60
N TYR A 476 -7.48 -0.27 -4.67
CA TYR A 476 -7.06 -0.70 -6.00
C TYR A 476 -5.61 -1.24 -6.08
N PRO A 477 -4.61 -0.77 -5.30
CA PRO A 477 -3.28 -1.37 -5.34
C PRO A 477 -3.25 -2.82 -4.81
N VAL A 478 -4.15 -3.15 -3.87
CA VAL A 478 -4.32 -4.52 -3.38
C VAL A 478 -5.05 -5.38 -4.42
N LEU A 479 -6.05 -4.81 -5.10
CA LEU A 479 -6.71 -5.47 -6.24
C LEU A 479 -5.70 -5.76 -7.36
N GLN A 480 -4.82 -4.80 -7.68
CA GLN A 480 -3.77 -4.97 -8.66
C GLN A 480 -2.80 -6.11 -8.29
N ALA A 481 -2.51 -6.28 -6.99
CA ALA A 481 -1.72 -7.41 -6.52
C ALA A 481 -2.47 -8.74 -6.69
N ALA A 482 -3.78 -8.77 -6.39
CA ALA A 482 -4.61 -9.94 -6.63
C ALA A 482 -4.64 -10.32 -8.12
N ASP A 483 -4.79 -9.33 -9.02
CA ASP A 483 -4.83 -9.57 -10.46
C ASP A 483 -3.61 -10.32 -10.99
N VAL A 484 -2.42 -10.05 -10.43
CA VAL A 484 -1.17 -10.71 -10.81
C VAL A 484 -0.98 -12.04 -10.09
N LEU A 485 -1.18 -12.06 -8.78
CA LEU A 485 -0.88 -13.23 -7.95
C LEU A 485 -1.86 -14.38 -8.17
N LEU A 486 -3.10 -14.10 -8.58
CA LEU A 486 -4.12 -15.09 -8.90
C LEU A 486 -3.65 -16.07 -9.99
N TYR A 487 -2.89 -15.58 -10.97
CA TYR A 487 -2.34 -16.38 -12.05
C TYR A 487 -0.90 -16.84 -11.79
N LYS A 488 -0.38 -16.68 -10.57
CA LYS A 488 1.04 -16.90 -10.23
C LYS A 488 1.97 -16.09 -11.14
N GLY A 489 1.63 -14.82 -11.39
CA GLY A 489 2.41 -13.93 -12.24
C GLY A 489 3.83 -13.71 -11.69
N THR A 490 4.82 -14.03 -12.50
CA THR A 490 6.25 -13.85 -12.17
C THR A 490 6.81 -12.55 -12.75
N HIS A 491 6.27 -12.07 -13.86
CA HIS A 491 6.75 -10.91 -14.60
C HIS A 491 5.59 -9.97 -14.92
N VAL A 492 5.79 -8.68 -14.65
CA VAL A 492 4.74 -7.66 -14.82
C VAL A 492 5.29 -6.54 -15.72
N PRO A 493 4.82 -6.43 -16.98
CA PRO A 493 5.24 -5.38 -17.89
C PRO A 493 4.53 -4.07 -17.53
N VAL A 494 5.21 -3.23 -16.75
CA VAL A 494 4.71 -1.93 -16.31
C VAL A 494 5.80 -0.87 -16.45
N GLY A 495 5.36 0.37 -16.72
CA GLY A 495 6.26 1.53 -16.72
C GLY A 495 6.71 1.91 -15.32
N ASP A 496 7.73 2.77 -15.23
CA ASP A 496 8.30 3.16 -13.92
C ASP A 496 7.30 3.91 -13.02
N ASP A 497 6.22 4.48 -13.59
CA ASP A 497 5.14 5.14 -12.87
C ASP A 497 4.36 4.18 -11.94
N GLN A 498 4.40 2.87 -12.23
CA GLN A 498 3.73 1.83 -11.45
C GLN A 498 4.68 1.07 -10.50
N THR A 499 5.95 1.46 -10.40
CA THR A 499 6.97 0.78 -9.57
C THR A 499 6.50 0.60 -8.12
N GLN A 500 5.83 1.61 -7.55
CA GLN A 500 5.34 1.54 -6.17
C GLN A 500 4.23 0.51 -5.97
N HIS A 501 3.34 0.32 -6.95
CA HIS A 501 2.32 -0.73 -6.88
C HIS A 501 2.95 -2.12 -6.99
N LEU A 502 3.99 -2.28 -7.80
CA LEU A 502 4.74 -3.52 -7.87
C LEU A 502 5.47 -3.82 -6.55
N LEU A 503 6.07 -2.81 -5.91
CA LEU A 503 6.70 -2.99 -4.59
C LEU A 503 5.68 -3.45 -3.54
N LEU A 504 4.46 -2.90 -3.56
CA LEU A 504 3.38 -3.35 -2.68
C LEU A 504 2.97 -4.80 -2.98
N MET A 505 2.83 -5.16 -4.25
CA MET A 505 2.51 -6.53 -4.68
C MET A 505 3.57 -7.53 -4.22
N ARG A 506 4.86 -7.18 -4.32
CA ARG A 506 5.97 -8.00 -3.82
C ARG A 506 5.94 -8.14 -2.29
N ASP A 507 5.67 -7.05 -1.57
CA ASP A 507 5.51 -7.06 -0.11
C ASP A 507 4.34 -7.96 0.31
N LEU A 508 3.22 -7.90 -0.40
CA LEU A 508 2.05 -8.76 -0.19
C LEU A 508 2.38 -10.25 -0.41
N ALA A 509 2.99 -10.60 -1.54
CA ALA A 509 3.39 -11.98 -1.83
C ALA A 509 4.37 -12.52 -0.78
N THR A 510 5.39 -11.71 -0.42
CA THR A 510 6.40 -12.09 0.58
C THR A 510 5.77 -12.33 1.95
N LYS A 511 4.89 -11.41 2.39
CA LYS A 511 4.18 -11.55 3.67
C LYS A 511 3.26 -12.76 3.68
N PHE A 512 2.51 -12.99 2.61
CA PHE A 512 1.59 -14.13 2.52
C PHE A 512 2.37 -15.44 2.67
N ASN A 513 3.45 -15.60 1.92
CA ASN A 513 4.31 -16.80 2.01
C ASN A 513 4.93 -16.94 3.41
N ALA A 514 5.36 -15.84 4.03
CA ALA A 514 5.94 -15.85 5.36
C ALA A 514 4.93 -16.24 6.46
N VAL A 515 3.70 -15.74 6.38
CA VAL A 515 2.62 -16.04 7.35
C VAL A 515 2.24 -17.53 7.32
N LEU A 516 2.19 -18.13 6.13
CA LEU A 516 1.84 -19.55 5.96
C LEU A 516 3.04 -20.49 5.99
N HIS A 517 4.27 -19.96 6.11
CA HIS A 517 5.51 -20.72 6.00
C HIS A 517 5.56 -21.62 4.75
N TYR A 518 5.03 -21.12 3.64
CA TYR A 518 4.90 -21.86 2.38
C TYR A 518 5.12 -20.90 1.19
N ASP A 519 5.98 -21.29 0.25
CA ASP A 519 6.23 -20.50 -0.98
C ASP A 519 5.05 -20.66 -1.95
N PHE A 520 3.92 -20.03 -1.61
CA PHE A 520 2.69 -20.14 -2.40
C PHE A 520 2.72 -19.23 -3.62
N PHE A 521 3.03 -17.95 -3.42
CA PHE A 521 3.06 -16.95 -4.48
C PHE A 521 4.48 -16.70 -4.97
N PRO A 522 4.71 -16.59 -6.28
CA PRO A 522 5.98 -16.07 -6.79
C PRO A 522 6.11 -14.59 -6.38
N ILE A 523 7.35 -14.12 -6.26
CA ILE A 523 7.62 -12.70 -6.01
C ILE A 523 7.77 -11.99 -7.37
N PRO A 524 6.79 -11.17 -7.80
CA PRO A 524 6.77 -10.67 -9.17
C PRO A 524 7.92 -9.70 -9.45
N VAL A 525 8.46 -9.75 -10.66
CA VAL A 525 9.57 -8.91 -11.13
C VAL A 525 9.03 -7.89 -12.14
N GLN A 526 9.57 -6.67 -12.07
CA GLN A 526 9.25 -5.62 -13.02
C GLN A 526 9.88 -5.96 -14.35
N MET A 527 9.08 -5.90 -15.41
CA MET A 527 9.62 -5.81 -16.75
C MET A 527 9.49 -4.38 -17.21
N ASN A 528 10.64 -3.69 -17.18
CA ASN A 528 10.76 -2.39 -17.80
C ASN A 528 10.69 -2.61 -19.30
N ALA A 529 9.49 -2.50 -19.85
CA ALA A 529 9.37 -2.19 -21.26
C ALA A 529 10.14 -0.89 -21.49
N LYS A 530 10.96 -0.82 -22.55
CA LYS A 530 11.56 0.43 -23.02
C LYS A 530 10.43 1.31 -23.59
N CYS A 531 9.49 1.71 -22.73
CA CYS A 531 8.32 2.47 -23.10
C CYS A 531 8.77 3.88 -23.42
N SER A 532 8.59 4.30 -24.66
CA SER A 532 8.74 5.72 -24.99
C SER A 532 7.66 6.50 -24.25
N ARG A 533 8.07 7.39 -23.33
CA ARG A 533 7.14 8.28 -22.60
C ARG A 533 6.68 9.40 -23.53
N LEU A 534 5.71 9.08 -24.38
CA LEU A 534 5.15 10.01 -25.34
C LEU A 534 4.37 11.13 -24.62
N LYS A 535 4.75 12.36 -24.94
CA LYS A 535 4.18 13.59 -24.40
C LYS A 535 2.94 14.00 -25.20
N SER A 536 2.12 14.85 -24.60
CA SER A 536 0.99 15.46 -25.28
C SER A 536 1.45 16.29 -26.48
N LEU A 537 0.70 16.24 -27.59
CA LEU A 537 0.97 17.04 -28.78
C LEU A 537 0.78 18.54 -28.53
N ASN A 538 0.04 18.95 -27.50
CA ASN A 538 -0.18 20.37 -27.18
C ASN A 538 0.61 20.87 -25.97
N ASP A 539 1.22 19.97 -25.20
CA ASP A 539 1.90 20.29 -23.94
C ASP A 539 3.03 19.27 -23.70
N ALA A 540 4.26 19.68 -24.00
CA ALA A 540 5.43 18.81 -23.90
C ALA A 540 5.87 18.53 -22.45
N THR A 541 5.21 19.12 -21.44
CA THR A 541 5.46 18.83 -20.02
C THR A 541 4.62 17.67 -19.51
N LYS A 542 3.51 17.36 -20.19
CA LYS A 542 2.55 16.34 -19.77
C LYS A 542 2.62 15.10 -20.65
N LYS A 543 2.39 13.94 -20.03
CA LYS A 543 2.19 12.67 -20.74
C LYS A 543 0.91 12.75 -21.57
N MET A 544 0.90 12.10 -22.75
CA MET A 544 -0.32 11.94 -23.53
C MET A 544 -1.38 11.21 -22.68
N SER A 545 -2.56 11.79 -22.56
CA SER A 545 -3.64 11.30 -21.70
C SER A 545 -5.00 11.47 -22.38
N LYS A 546 -5.94 10.57 -22.05
CA LYS A 546 -7.34 10.67 -22.48
C LYS A 546 -8.13 11.69 -21.69
N SER A 547 -7.85 11.82 -20.39
CA SER A 547 -8.63 12.66 -19.46
C SER A 547 -8.09 14.08 -19.31
N VAL A 548 -6.84 14.34 -19.73
CA VAL A 548 -6.17 15.63 -19.57
C VAL A 548 -5.87 16.22 -20.94
N GLY A 549 -6.47 17.38 -21.24
CA GLY A 549 -6.28 18.13 -22.48
C GLY A 549 -7.36 17.91 -23.54
N ASN A 550 -7.35 18.77 -24.56
CA ASN A 550 -8.32 18.73 -25.66
C ASN A 550 -8.02 17.54 -26.59
N ASP A 551 -8.96 17.15 -27.46
CA ASP A 551 -8.77 16.00 -28.36
C ASP A 551 -7.51 16.10 -29.26
N ARG A 552 -7.08 17.33 -29.56
CA ARG A 552 -5.85 17.63 -30.31
C ARG A 552 -4.55 17.25 -29.59
N SER A 553 -4.60 16.95 -28.28
CA SER A 553 -3.44 16.55 -27.46
C SER A 553 -2.91 15.15 -27.78
N ARG A 554 -3.69 14.32 -28.49
CA ARG A 554 -3.45 12.90 -28.66
C ARG A 554 -3.92 12.42 -30.03
N ILE A 555 -3.27 11.38 -30.54
CA ILE A 555 -3.71 10.66 -31.73
C ILE A 555 -4.25 9.30 -31.29
N LEU A 556 -5.48 8.98 -31.65
CA LEU A 556 -6.09 7.68 -31.41
C LEU A 556 -5.65 6.69 -32.49
N ILE A 557 -5.57 5.40 -32.16
CA ILE A 557 -5.21 4.36 -33.14
C ILE A 557 -6.25 4.20 -34.27
N THR A 558 -7.44 4.81 -34.11
CA THR A 558 -8.54 4.80 -35.07
C THR A 558 -8.75 6.16 -35.74
N ASP A 559 -7.90 7.17 -35.47
CA ASP A 559 -8.04 8.48 -36.12
C ASP A 559 -7.87 8.32 -37.64
N SER A 560 -8.67 9.01 -38.44
CA SER A 560 -8.55 9.00 -39.90
C SER A 560 -7.32 9.80 -40.35
N ARG A 561 -6.84 9.54 -41.58
CA ARG A 561 -5.71 10.27 -42.18
C ARG A 561 -5.84 11.80 -42.05
N GLN A 562 -7.03 12.34 -42.30
CA GLN A 562 -7.29 13.78 -42.19
C GLN A 562 -7.19 14.28 -40.75
N VAL A 563 -7.67 13.51 -39.78
CA VAL A 563 -7.59 13.86 -38.35
C VAL A 563 -6.13 13.83 -37.87
N ILE A 564 -5.37 12.79 -38.24
CA ILE A 564 -3.94 12.67 -37.93
C ILE A 564 -3.17 13.86 -38.49
N SER A 565 -3.38 14.18 -39.77
CA SER A 565 -2.75 15.33 -40.45
C SER A 565 -3.06 16.64 -39.72
N ASN A 566 -4.33 16.89 -39.40
CA ASN A 566 -4.76 18.08 -38.68
C ASN A 566 -4.16 18.18 -37.26
N LYS A 567 -4.03 17.05 -36.55
CA LYS A 567 -3.44 16.99 -35.21
C LYS A 567 -1.93 17.21 -35.25
N CYS A 568 -1.22 16.59 -36.20
CA CYS A 568 0.21 16.79 -36.39
C CYS A 568 0.54 18.22 -36.81
N ALA A 569 -0.21 18.80 -37.74
CA ALA A 569 -0.04 20.19 -38.18
C ALA A 569 -0.18 21.19 -37.02
N LYS A 570 -1.09 20.91 -36.08
CA LYS A 570 -1.35 21.75 -34.89
C LYS A 570 -0.52 21.35 -33.66
N ALA A 571 0.36 20.36 -33.77
CA ALA A 571 1.20 19.95 -32.67
C ALA A 571 2.15 21.10 -32.27
N LEU A 572 2.41 21.22 -30.97
CA LEU A 572 3.33 22.20 -30.41
C LEU A 572 4.73 21.97 -30.97
N SER A 573 5.35 23.05 -31.42
CA SER A 573 6.77 23.12 -31.79
C SER A 573 7.33 24.46 -31.32
N ASP A 574 8.61 24.68 -31.54
CA ASP A 574 9.26 25.98 -31.32
C ASP A 574 9.39 26.76 -32.65
N PHE A 575 10.08 27.90 -32.57
CA PHE A 575 10.33 28.81 -33.68
C PHE A 575 11.59 28.46 -34.50
N VAL A 576 12.30 27.38 -34.17
CA VAL A 576 13.52 26.97 -34.86
C VAL A 576 13.14 26.00 -35.98
N SER A 577 13.47 26.34 -37.23
CA SER A 577 13.05 25.58 -38.41
C SER A 577 13.73 24.22 -38.55
N HIS A 578 15.01 24.10 -38.16
CA HIS A 578 15.75 22.85 -38.26
C HIS A 578 15.26 21.81 -37.25
N ILE A 579 15.21 20.55 -37.66
CA ILE A 579 14.83 19.43 -36.80
C ILE A 579 16.04 18.92 -36.04
N THR A 580 16.00 19.02 -34.70
CA THR A 580 17.03 18.47 -33.81
C THR A 580 16.37 17.63 -32.72
N TYR A 581 17.15 16.72 -32.13
CA TYR A 581 16.72 15.93 -30.97
C TYR A 581 17.40 16.43 -29.69
N GLU A 582 16.70 17.27 -28.95
CA GLU A 582 17.17 17.87 -27.70
C GLU A 582 16.05 17.80 -26.65
N PRO A 583 15.87 16.65 -25.94
CA PRO A 583 14.70 16.43 -25.08
C PRO A 583 14.53 17.45 -23.94
N GLU A 584 15.63 18.05 -23.49
CA GLU A 584 15.64 19.06 -22.42
C GLU A 584 15.32 20.47 -22.95
N LYS A 585 15.96 20.88 -24.05
CA LYS A 585 15.82 22.24 -24.61
C LYS A 585 14.62 22.38 -25.55
N ARG A 586 14.37 21.36 -26.38
CA ARG A 586 13.30 21.29 -27.39
C ARG A 586 12.39 20.07 -27.14
N PRO A 587 11.71 19.99 -25.98
CA PRO A 587 10.94 18.81 -25.59
C PRO A 587 9.78 18.49 -26.54
N ALA A 588 9.19 19.50 -27.19
CA ALA A 588 8.07 19.34 -28.11
C ALA A 588 8.53 18.71 -29.44
N VAL A 589 9.57 19.26 -30.07
CA VAL A 589 10.14 18.73 -31.32
C VAL A 589 10.72 17.33 -31.10
N SER A 590 11.44 17.12 -30.00
CA SER A 590 11.98 15.80 -29.64
C SER A 590 10.90 14.73 -29.45
N ASN A 591 9.71 15.11 -28.96
CA ASN A 591 8.56 14.21 -28.87
C ASN A 591 8.04 13.81 -30.26
N LEU A 592 8.00 14.74 -31.21
CA LEU A 592 7.60 14.47 -32.60
C LEU A 592 8.62 13.57 -33.33
N VAL A 593 9.92 13.83 -33.13
CA VAL A 593 11.01 12.96 -33.63
C VAL A 593 10.88 11.55 -33.05
N THR A 594 10.58 11.43 -31.74
CA THR A 594 10.35 10.13 -31.11
C THR A 594 9.14 9.41 -31.72
N LEU A 595 8.03 10.11 -31.98
CA LEU A 595 6.87 9.53 -32.67
C LEU A 595 7.21 9.05 -34.08
N TYR A 596 8.00 9.82 -34.83
CA TYR A 596 8.46 9.44 -36.16
C TYR A 596 9.28 8.15 -36.11
N ALA A 597 10.28 8.12 -35.22
CA ALA A 597 11.16 6.96 -35.01
C ALA A 597 10.35 5.70 -34.68
N LEU A 598 9.38 5.80 -33.77
CA LEU A 598 8.52 4.69 -33.38
C LEU A 598 7.60 4.21 -34.51
N SER A 599 7.07 5.13 -35.32
CA SER A 599 6.15 4.78 -36.42
C SER A 599 6.88 4.12 -37.58
N THR A 600 8.18 4.39 -37.75
CA THR A 600 9.01 3.87 -38.84
C THR A 600 9.95 2.73 -38.42
N GLY A 601 10.15 2.52 -37.12
CA GLY A 601 11.14 1.58 -36.58
C GLY A 601 12.59 2.06 -36.68
N LYS A 602 12.82 3.32 -37.07
CA LYS A 602 14.16 3.92 -37.18
C LYS A 602 14.66 4.43 -35.83
N SER A 603 15.98 4.62 -35.71
CA SER A 603 16.59 5.33 -34.60
C SER A 603 16.35 6.84 -34.70
N VAL A 604 16.46 7.54 -33.57
CA VAL A 604 16.29 9.00 -33.50
C VAL A 604 17.32 9.73 -34.39
N HIS A 605 18.56 9.22 -34.46
CA HIS A 605 19.61 9.81 -35.30
C HIS A 605 19.26 9.70 -36.79
N GLU A 606 18.85 8.51 -37.25
CA GLU A 606 18.43 8.32 -38.64
C GLU A 606 17.26 9.22 -39.05
N VAL A 607 16.31 9.48 -38.13
CA VAL A 607 15.20 10.39 -38.39
C VAL A 607 15.66 11.83 -38.54
N VAL A 608 16.59 12.28 -37.69
CA VAL A 608 17.13 13.64 -37.76
C VAL A 608 17.93 13.82 -39.06
N ASP A 609 18.70 12.82 -39.46
CA ASP A 609 19.48 12.86 -40.71
C ASP A 609 18.56 12.85 -41.94
N GLU A 610 17.55 11.98 -41.97
CA GLU A 610 16.55 11.89 -43.05
C GLU A 610 15.71 13.16 -43.20
N CYS A 611 15.46 13.86 -42.10
CA CYS A 611 14.61 15.06 -42.07
C CYS A 611 15.42 16.35 -41.93
N SER A 612 16.73 16.31 -42.17
CA SER A 612 17.64 17.46 -42.00
C SER A 612 17.31 18.63 -42.93
N ASP A 613 16.85 18.33 -44.15
CA ASP A 613 16.45 19.31 -45.16
C ASP A 613 15.01 19.84 -44.99
N LEU A 614 14.24 19.28 -44.05
CA LEU A 614 12.85 19.67 -43.82
C LEU A 614 12.73 20.79 -42.78
N ASP A 615 11.84 21.74 -43.06
CA ASP A 615 11.39 22.69 -42.05
C ASP A 615 10.36 22.03 -41.10
N THR A 616 10.06 22.68 -39.98
CA THR A 616 9.13 22.18 -38.96
C THR A 616 7.74 21.84 -39.53
N LYS A 617 7.28 22.55 -40.58
CA LYS A 617 6.00 22.29 -41.23
C LYS A 617 6.08 21.03 -42.11
N GLY A 618 7.09 20.93 -42.97
CA GLY A 618 7.36 19.76 -43.80
C GLY A 618 7.54 18.50 -42.95
N PHE A 619 8.28 18.61 -41.85
CA PHE A 619 8.45 17.51 -40.90
C PHE A 619 7.13 17.04 -40.28
N LYS A 620 6.23 17.96 -39.86
CA LYS A 620 4.91 17.61 -39.32
C LYS A 620 4.03 16.92 -40.36
N SER A 621 4.11 17.32 -41.63
CA SER A 621 3.41 16.65 -42.73
C SER A 621 3.95 15.24 -42.96
N ALA A 622 5.27 15.06 -43.01
CA ALA A 622 5.91 13.76 -43.15
C ALA A 622 5.58 12.83 -41.97
N LEU A 623 5.61 13.36 -40.74
CA LEU A 623 5.22 12.62 -39.54
C LEU A 623 3.78 12.10 -39.63
N ALA A 624 2.84 12.93 -40.09
CA ALA A 624 1.44 12.53 -40.23
C ALA A 624 1.28 11.35 -41.20
N GLU A 625 2.02 11.36 -42.31
CA GLU A 625 2.03 10.27 -43.27
C GLU A 625 2.60 8.98 -42.67
N LYS A 626 3.75 9.05 -41.98
CA LYS A 626 4.35 7.86 -41.35
C LYS A 626 3.45 7.27 -40.25
N ILE A 627 2.80 8.11 -39.46
CA ILE A 627 1.82 7.66 -38.47
C ILE A 627 0.63 6.97 -39.16
N ASP A 628 0.06 7.58 -40.20
CA ASP A 628 -1.09 7.01 -40.91
C ASP A 628 -0.75 5.67 -41.57
N MET A 629 0.41 5.56 -42.23
CA MET A 629 0.89 4.29 -42.80
C MET A 629 1.03 3.20 -41.74
N HIS A 630 1.52 3.55 -40.54
CA HIS A 630 1.69 2.61 -39.44
C HIS A 630 0.33 2.12 -38.88
N ILE A 631 -0.63 3.03 -38.70
CA ILE A 631 -1.90 2.70 -38.04
C ILE A 631 -3.03 2.30 -38.99
N ALA A 632 -2.94 2.57 -40.29
CA ALA A 632 -3.93 2.18 -41.29
C ALA A 632 -4.37 0.70 -41.18
N PRO A 633 -3.46 -0.30 -41.12
CA PRO A 633 -3.87 -1.70 -40.98
C PRO A 633 -4.55 -2.00 -39.64
N VAL A 634 -4.22 -1.25 -38.58
CA VAL A 634 -4.86 -1.37 -37.27
C VAL A 634 -6.27 -0.77 -37.32
N ARG A 635 -6.42 0.40 -37.94
CA ARG A 635 -7.71 1.09 -38.11
C ARG A 635 -8.70 0.26 -38.92
N GLU A 636 -8.28 -0.32 -40.05
CA GLU A 636 -9.13 -1.17 -40.90
C GLU A 636 -9.62 -2.43 -40.16
N LYS A 637 -8.72 -3.10 -39.42
CA LYS A 637 -9.07 -4.25 -38.58
C LYS A 637 -10.04 -3.86 -37.47
N TYR A 638 -9.81 -2.72 -36.83
CA TYR A 638 -10.69 -2.21 -35.78
C TYR A 638 -12.10 -1.94 -36.32
N GLU A 639 -12.22 -1.26 -37.46
CA GLU A 639 -13.50 -0.95 -38.11
C GLU A 639 -14.26 -2.23 -38.49
N THR A 640 -13.55 -3.26 -38.95
CA THR A 640 -14.16 -4.57 -39.23
C THR A 640 -14.66 -5.27 -37.96
N LEU A 641 -13.87 -5.24 -36.87
CA LEU A 641 -14.19 -5.92 -35.62
C LEU A 641 -15.34 -5.24 -34.87
N ILE A 642 -15.38 -3.91 -34.84
CA ILE A 642 -16.40 -3.18 -34.08
C ILE A 642 -17.81 -3.36 -34.67
N GLN A 643 -17.91 -3.67 -35.98
CA GLN A 643 -19.15 -4.04 -36.64
C GLN A 643 -19.61 -5.48 -36.30
N LYS A 644 -18.74 -6.30 -35.69
CA LYS A 644 -19.00 -7.71 -35.33
C LYS A 644 -18.81 -7.93 -33.82
N PRO A 645 -19.65 -7.32 -32.96
CA PRO A 645 -19.50 -7.38 -31.51
C PRO A 645 -19.57 -8.81 -30.95
N GLN A 646 -20.28 -9.72 -31.62
CA GLN A 646 -20.35 -11.12 -31.21
C GLN A 646 -18.98 -11.81 -31.24
N VAL A 647 -18.15 -11.53 -32.26
CA VAL A 647 -16.80 -12.10 -32.36
C VAL A 647 -15.94 -11.66 -31.18
N ILE A 648 -16.05 -10.39 -30.79
CA ILE A 648 -15.32 -9.83 -29.63
C ILE A 648 -15.80 -10.53 -28.34
N HIS A 649 -17.11 -10.69 -28.19
CA HIS A 649 -17.70 -11.39 -27.05
C HIS A 649 -17.18 -12.84 -26.95
N ASP A 650 -17.21 -13.59 -28.05
CA ASP A 650 -16.77 -14.99 -28.06
C ASP A 650 -15.28 -15.14 -27.73
N VAL A 651 -14.45 -14.21 -28.22
CA VAL A 651 -13.03 -14.13 -27.88
C VAL A 651 -12.82 -13.86 -26.39
N LEU A 652 -13.54 -12.90 -25.81
CA LEU A 652 -13.44 -12.60 -24.38
C LEU A 652 -13.94 -13.77 -23.53
N MET A 653 -15.03 -14.43 -23.92
CA MET A 653 -15.54 -15.62 -23.23
C MET A 653 -14.54 -16.78 -23.26
N PHE A 654 -13.89 -17.00 -24.41
CA PHE A 654 -12.83 -17.98 -24.53
C PHE A 654 -11.65 -17.67 -23.60
N GLY A 655 -11.25 -16.40 -23.49
CA GLY A 655 -10.24 -15.96 -22.53
C GLY A 655 -10.67 -16.14 -21.08
N THR A 656 -11.90 -15.76 -20.74
CA THR A 656 -12.49 -15.86 -19.40
C THR A 656 -12.49 -17.30 -18.91
N GLN A 657 -12.97 -18.27 -19.70
CA GLN A 657 -12.98 -19.69 -19.30
C GLN A 657 -11.58 -20.18 -18.89
N ARG A 658 -10.55 -19.72 -19.62
CA ARG A 658 -9.15 -20.12 -19.39
C ARG A 658 -8.54 -19.40 -18.19
N ALA A 659 -8.87 -18.13 -18.01
CA ALA A 659 -8.48 -17.36 -16.83
C ALA A 659 -9.14 -17.93 -15.56
N GLU A 660 -10.44 -18.18 -15.59
CA GLU A 660 -11.19 -18.77 -14.47
C GLU A 660 -10.65 -20.14 -14.09
N LYS A 661 -10.30 -21.01 -15.05
CA LYS A 661 -9.72 -22.32 -14.75
C LYS A 661 -8.47 -22.16 -13.88
N LYS A 662 -7.54 -21.28 -14.28
CA LYS A 662 -6.31 -21.03 -13.52
C LYS A 662 -6.58 -20.35 -12.18
N ALA A 663 -7.52 -19.39 -12.14
CA ALA A 663 -7.92 -18.70 -10.92
C ALA A 663 -8.51 -19.66 -9.89
N ARG A 664 -9.44 -20.53 -10.30
CA ARG A 664 -10.05 -21.55 -9.44
C ARG A 664 -9.02 -22.54 -8.90
N GLU A 665 -8.05 -22.95 -9.72
CA GLU A 665 -6.94 -23.79 -9.26
C GLU A 665 -6.15 -23.11 -8.13
N THR A 666 -5.71 -21.86 -8.34
CA THR A 666 -5.00 -21.08 -7.31
C THR A 666 -5.86 -20.87 -6.06
N MET A 667 -7.14 -20.52 -6.22
CA MET A 667 -8.01 -20.24 -5.07
C MET A 667 -8.35 -21.49 -4.28
N ARG A 668 -8.51 -22.65 -4.92
CA ARG A 668 -8.70 -23.93 -4.22
C ARG A 668 -7.50 -24.24 -3.34
N GLU A 669 -6.28 -24.18 -3.89
CA GLU A 669 -5.04 -24.41 -3.10
C GLU A 669 -4.93 -23.39 -1.95
N LEU A 670 -5.25 -22.13 -2.20
CA LEU A 670 -5.24 -21.09 -1.19
C LEU A 670 -6.26 -21.35 -0.06
N ARG A 671 -7.48 -21.76 -0.40
CA ARG A 671 -8.52 -22.09 0.59
C ARG A 671 -8.14 -23.30 1.43
N GLU A 672 -7.48 -24.31 0.85
CA GLU A 672 -6.91 -25.43 1.60
C GLU A 672 -5.87 -24.95 2.61
N LEU A 673 -4.92 -24.09 2.18
CA LEU A 673 -3.87 -23.54 3.04
C LEU A 673 -4.41 -22.66 4.17
N LEU A 674 -5.49 -21.90 3.92
CA LEU A 674 -6.15 -21.07 4.91
C LEU A 674 -7.12 -21.86 5.82
N GLY A 675 -7.38 -23.14 5.51
CA GLY A 675 -8.31 -23.97 6.26
C GLY A 675 -9.79 -23.62 6.05
N PHE A 676 -10.16 -23.02 4.91
CA PHE A 676 -11.56 -22.67 4.58
C PHE A 676 -12.38 -23.88 4.11
N ASN A 677 -11.75 -24.99 3.76
CA ASN A 677 -12.41 -26.18 3.20
C ASN A 677 -12.95 -27.15 4.28
N VAL A 678 -13.67 -26.63 5.27
CA VAL A 678 -14.24 -27.44 6.37
C VAL A 678 -15.38 -28.35 5.89
N PHE A 679 -16.16 -27.90 4.89
CA PHE A 679 -17.36 -28.58 4.41
C PHE A 679 -17.28 -29.08 2.96
N GLU A 680 -16.15 -28.89 2.28
CA GLU A 680 -15.90 -29.59 1.01
C GLU A 680 -15.71 -31.07 1.32
N GLN A 681 -16.83 -31.80 1.37
CA GLN A 681 -16.80 -33.25 1.37
C GLN A 681 -15.94 -33.67 0.18
N LYS A 682 -14.93 -34.50 0.44
CA LYS A 682 -14.26 -35.24 -0.62
C LYS A 682 -15.35 -35.95 -1.40
N ILE A 683 -15.68 -35.44 -2.59
CA ILE A 683 -16.40 -36.21 -3.58
C ILE A 683 -15.42 -37.31 -3.96
N ASP A 684 -15.46 -38.41 -3.21
CA ASP A 684 -14.68 -39.60 -3.47
C ASP A 684 -15.02 -40.02 -4.90
N SER A 685 -13.98 -40.20 -5.71
CA SER A 685 -14.02 -40.60 -7.12
C SER A 685 -14.76 -41.92 -7.37
N ARG A 686 -15.24 -42.60 -6.32
CA ARG A 686 -16.12 -43.78 -6.40
C ARG A 686 -17.54 -43.47 -6.89
N LEU A 687 -18.07 -42.26 -6.65
CA LEU A 687 -19.42 -41.88 -7.13
C LEU A 687 -19.45 -41.52 -8.63
N ALA A 688 -18.33 -41.04 -9.18
CA ALA A 688 -18.20 -40.81 -10.61
C ALA A 688 -18.09 -42.13 -11.41
N THR A 689 -17.52 -43.18 -10.82
CA THR A 689 -17.44 -44.50 -11.45
C THR A 689 -18.76 -45.28 -11.36
N SER A 690 -19.57 -45.07 -10.31
CA SER A 690 -20.89 -45.72 -10.23
C SER A 690 -21.92 -45.15 -11.21
N LEU A 691 -21.76 -43.89 -11.63
CA LEU A 691 -22.65 -43.25 -12.62
C LEU A 691 -22.20 -43.45 -14.07
N CYS A 692 -20.95 -43.87 -14.31
CA CYS A 692 -20.42 -44.12 -15.66
C CYS A 692 -20.22 -45.62 -15.98
N GLY A 693 -20.64 -46.51 -15.07
CA GLY A 693 -20.33 -47.94 -15.09
C GLY A 693 -21.50 -48.91 -15.25
N ARG A 694 -22.71 -48.47 -15.67
CA ARG A 694 -23.75 -49.41 -16.13
C ARG A 694 -23.81 -49.41 -17.64
N LYS A 695 -23.36 -50.53 -18.21
CA LYS A 695 -23.47 -50.89 -19.62
C LYS A 695 -24.90 -50.72 -20.12
N LYS A 696 -24.97 -50.33 -21.39
CA LYS A 696 -26.09 -50.54 -22.31
C LYS A 696 -26.66 -51.95 -22.12
N ASP A 697 -27.86 -52.06 -21.58
CA ASP A 697 -28.76 -53.18 -21.86
C ASP A 697 -30.05 -52.60 -22.44
N ALA A 698 -30.41 -53.13 -23.60
CA ALA A 698 -31.51 -52.70 -24.43
C ALA A 698 -32.85 -53.14 -23.83
N ALA A 699 -33.56 -52.25 -23.14
CA ALA A 699 -35.00 -52.32 -22.91
C ALA A 699 -35.50 -51.06 -22.17
N THR A 700 -35.46 -49.90 -22.81
CA THR A 700 -36.32 -48.75 -22.43
C THR A 700 -36.40 -47.74 -23.57
N SER A 701 -36.74 -48.26 -24.76
CA SER A 701 -37.32 -47.47 -25.85
C SER A 701 -38.84 -47.67 -25.85
N SER A 702 -39.49 -47.16 -24.81
CA SER A 702 -40.93 -46.83 -24.80
C SER A 702 -41.15 -45.91 -23.60
N TYR A 703 -41.91 -44.83 -23.74
CA TYR A 703 -42.15 -43.74 -22.77
C TYR A 703 -41.34 -42.44 -22.94
N ILE A 704 -41.12 -41.96 -24.17
CA ILE A 704 -41.20 -40.51 -24.45
C ILE A 704 -41.93 -40.36 -25.79
N GLY A 705 -43.24 -40.57 -25.73
CA GLY A 705 -44.12 -40.53 -26.89
C GLY A 705 -45.56 -40.59 -26.43
N HIS A 706 -45.92 -39.75 -25.47
CA HIS A 706 -47.28 -39.31 -25.12
C HIS A 706 -47.21 -38.66 -23.74
N LEU A 707 -47.38 -37.34 -23.71
CA LEU A 707 -48.18 -36.57 -22.74
C LEU A 707 -47.91 -35.08 -22.98
N SER A 708 -48.25 -34.65 -24.19
CA SER A 708 -48.99 -33.39 -24.32
C SER A 708 -50.38 -33.65 -23.77
N THR A 709 -50.90 -32.69 -23.01
CA THR A 709 -52.26 -32.53 -22.45
C THR A 709 -52.42 -32.76 -20.94
N LYS A 710 -52.97 -31.70 -20.31
CA LYS A 710 -53.73 -31.64 -19.05
C LYS A 710 -52.98 -31.71 -17.72
N ALA A 711 -52.54 -30.50 -17.32
CA ALA A 711 -53.03 -29.74 -16.17
C ALA A 711 -53.00 -30.32 -14.74
N THR A 712 -52.72 -29.39 -13.83
CA THR A 712 -53.06 -29.29 -12.39
C THR A 712 -52.09 -29.93 -11.40
N GLY A 713 -51.58 -29.11 -10.47
CA GLY A 713 -50.88 -29.58 -9.28
C GLY A 713 -49.79 -28.65 -8.76
N ASP A 714 -50.16 -27.46 -8.32
CA ASP A 714 -49.34 -26.60 -7.46
C ASP A 714 -48.84 -27.38 -6.23
N LYS A 715 -47.51 -27.57 -6.13
CA LYS A 715 -46.71 -27.62 -4.88
C LYS A 715 -45.23 -27.99 -5.10
N GLU A 716 -44.88 -28.66 -6.20
CA GLU A 716 -43.47 -29.03 -6.47
C GLU A 716 -42.67 -27.96 -7.22
N ALA A 717 -43.31 -27.12 -8.03
CA ALA A 717 -42.66 -25.99 -8.69
C ALA A 717 -42.26 -24.86 -7.71
N GLU A 718 -42.97 -24.73 -6.58
CA GLU A 718 -42.69 -23.72 -5.56
C GLU A 718 -41.47 -24.08 -4.69
N TYR A 719 -41.18 -25.38 -4.52
CA TYR A 719 -40.01 -25.85 -3.78
C TYR A 719 -38.70 -25.68 -4.58
N ALA A 720 -38.73 -25.95 -5.89
CA ALA A 720 -37.60 -25.74 -6.79
C ALA A 720 -37.23 -24.26 -6.95
N LEU A 721 -38.22 -23.36 -6.98
CA LEU A 721 -38.00 -21.91 -7.02
C LEU A 721 -37.50 -21.31 -5.69
N LYS A 722 -37.80 -21.96 -4.54
CA LYS A 722 -37.30 -21.54 -3.22
C LYS A 722 -35.81 -21.86 -3.03
N GLN A 723 -35.32 -22.99 -3.56
CA GLN A 723 -33.90 -23.34 -3.47
C GLN A 723 -33.02 -22.45 -4.37
N LEU A 724 -33.48 -22.07 -5.56
CA LEU A 724 -32.71 -21.21 -6.47
C LEU A 724 -32.66 -19.73 -6.04
N ARG A 725 -33.54 -19.28 -5.13
CA ARG A 725 -33.50 -17.92 -4.56
C ARG A 725 -32.64 -17.78 -3.30
N ALA A 726 -32.14 -18.87 -2.71
CA ALA A 726 -31.39 -18.85 -1.46
C ALA A 726 -29.87 -18.58 -1.62
N GLU A 727 -29.32 -18.60 -2.84
CA GLU A 727 -27.87 -18.41 -3.10
C GLU A 727 -27.48 -16.99 -3.54
N SER A 728 -28.40 -16.02 -3.56
CA SER A 728 -28.07 -14.62 -3.87
C SER A 728 -28.12 -13.73 -2.63
N TRP A 729 -26.97 -13.51 -1.98
CA TRP A 729 -26.85 -12.51 -0.90
C TRP A 729 -26.74 -11.09 -1.49
N ILE A 730 -27.87 -10.41 -1.65
CA ILE A 730 -27.96 -8.94 -1.77
C ILE A 730 -29.07 -8.46 -0.83
N PRO A 731 -28.80 -7.67 0.23
CA PRO A 731 -29.87 -7.04 1.00
C PRO A 731 -30.44 -5.85 0.23
N LYS A 732 -31.68 -5.97 -0.26
CA LYS A 732 -32.52 -4.82 -0.63
C LYS A 732 -33.00 -4.14 0.65
N ILE A 733 -32.50 -2.94 0.94
CA ILE A 733 -33.14 -2.04 1.90
C ILE A 733 -33.93 -0.98 1.11
N PHE A 734 -35.24 -1.03 1.35
CA PHE A 734 -36.37 -0.17 0.99
C PHE A 734 -36.12 1.24 0.41
N TYR A 735 -36.71 1.47 -0.77
CA TYR A 735 -37.42 2.72 -1.08
C TYR A 735 -38.93 2.43 -0.93
N SER A 736 -39.64 3.20 -0.11
CA SER A 736 -41.08 3.40 -0.24
C SER A 736 -41.37 4.89 -0.21
N ASN A 737 -42.11 5.33 -1.23
CA ASN A 737 -42.54 6.69 -1.50
C ASN A 737 -43.17 7.42 -0.30
N LYS A 738 -42.69 8.63 -0.03
CA LYS A 738 -43.47 9.86 0.07
C LYS A 738 -42.60 11.05 -0.34
#